data_AF-A0A0B3AHH9-F1
#
_entry.id   AF-A0A0B3AHH9-F1
#
_cell.length_a   1.000
_cell.length_b   1.000
_cell.length_c   1.000
_cell.angle_alpha   90.00
_cell.angle_beta   90.00
_cell.angle_gamma   90.00
#
_symmetry.space_group_name_H-M   'P 1'
#
loop_
_entity.id
_entity.type
_entity.pdbx_description
1 polymer ?
#
loop_
_entity_poly.entity_id
_entity_poly.type
_entity_poly.pdbx_seq_one_letter_code
_entity_poly.pdbx_strand_id
1 'polypeptide(L)'
;MKNKNKIFFMAAAVAILAMVVSACKIEMPDRGQNGADNIIPSSGGLTEGVSLLSEGEAKLATQGLIKFQDVNELRQFLAQRAISGQSGADMYGIGRGGMAPVATMAEGAMELAVADSVSQKSSGTANSMDFDDGAGDYSQTNVQYENVDEGDFVKNDNRYIYMIADNKLVIVDAYDAENAEIVSTTELAEKARTNPAETQTSAGKAASMDSVMIDIGYPDYDYSDERGREIFINGDKLMVITESSERGFYFPRYDIMPQPTYRQRTNIYIYDVSDRTDPQLSESFSMTGSYYQSRMIGDMVYIVTQDGVSYGPLLMEPMVTGQELIKPEIYYFDNPESEYQFNTIASIDMDNEKVVDSKTFMLGYANTLMVSENNIYIAYQKQNYWRWGGYWGDAYEKERFDDVILPLLPEELKTQIVSIKDQKLPENEEWQEISKVLSVFFTELDQNDNLQDQYQDVFETILDALDEYDTKKAMEDRKTVIHKIGIQDGMIDYNAKGEVDGRLLNQFSIDENQGYLRVATTVDVWARKRVQYNNVYVLDSGMKTIGELTGVAEDEQIYSTRFLGNKLYMVTFRQTDPFFVIDLSDPRNPKVLGELKIPGFSNYLHPYDENHIIGVGKETTEGDFGGVTTTGIKIALFDVTDVNDPQLVDKVVIGDSGSDSPVLYDHKAFLFSKEKNLLVLPITEVTERTKLSQYRYSNSIWHGAYVFKVTEEGIDTTGKVTHSSTKSEYWYWWDAASVMRSLYMDDNLYTISNKFIKINDLANNLEELNTVKLPYQENSPYYWR
;
A
#
# COMPACT_ATOMS: atom_id res chain seq x y z
N MET A 1 38.25 10.79 30.72
CA MET A 1 36.98 11.55 30.76
C MET A 1 37.13 12.86 29.99
N LYS A 2 37.88 13.87 30.47
CA LYS A 2 38.01 15.20 29.81
C LYS A 2 38.15 15.21 28.27
N ASN A 3 38.99 14.35 27.66
CA ASN A 3 39.14 14.33 26.19
C ASN A 3 37.91 13.79 25.41
N LYS A 4 36.98 13.05 26.02
CA LYS A 4 35.74 12.65 25.33
C LYS A 4 34.74 13.80 25.30
N ASN A 5 34.61 14.55 26.40
CA ASN A 5 33.72 15.70 26.49
C ASN A 5 34.12 16.80 25.49
N LYS A 6 35.42 17.12 25.34
CA LYS A 6 35.87 18.13 24.36
C LYS A 6 35.51 17.77 22.91
N ILE A 7 35.59 16.50 22.52
CA ILE A 7 35.22 16.05 21.17
C ILE A 7 33.71 16.17 20.95
N PHE A 8 32.91 15.84 21.98
CA PHE A 8 31.46 15.96 21.94
C PHE A 8 31.00 17.43 21.91
N PHE A 9 31.62 18.29 22.71
CA PHE A 9 31.37 19.73 22.75
C PHE A 9 31.70 20.41 21.42
N MET A 10 32.87 20.13 20.82
CA MET A 10 33.20 20.61 19.47
C MET A 10 32.20 20.09 18.44
N ALA A 11 31.75 18.84 18.52
CA ALA A 11 30.74 18.32 17.59
C ALA A 11 29.37 19.04 17.74
N ALA A 12 28.93 19.34 18.97
CA ALA A 12 27.71 20.11 19.23
C ALA A 12 27.82 21.56 18.73
N ALA A 13 28.91 22.26 19.06
CA ALA A 13 29.16 23.62 18.61
C ALA A 13 29.29 23.70 17.08
N VAL A 14 29.99 22.75 16.45
CA VAL A 14 30.12 22.66 14.98
C VAL A 14 28.79 22.28 14.32
N ALA A 15 27.93 21.47 14.96
CA ALA A 15 26.60 21.17 14.42
C ALA A 15 25.71 22.43 14.41
N ILE A 16 25.71 23.21 15.50
CA ILE A 16 25.01 24.50 15.57
C ILE A 16 25.58 25.48 14.54
N LEU A 17 26.91 25.57 14.41
CA LEU A 17 27.57 26.45 13.44
C LEU A 17 27.32 26.00 11.98
N ALA A 18 27.21 24.69 11.71
CA ALA A 18 26.90 24.15 10.39
C ALA A 18 25.46 24.48 9.96
N MET A 19 24.50 24.48 10.89
CA MET A 19 23.15 24.99 10.63
C MET A 19 23.17 26.47 10.26
N VAL A 20 23.94 27.31 10.99
CA VAL A 20 24.10 28.74 10.69
C VAL A 20 24.70 28.99 9.28
N VAL A 21 25.56 28.10 8.79
CA VAL A 21 26.17 28.20 7.45
C VAL A 21 25.26 27.68 6.33
N SER A 22 24.43 26.66 6.59
CA SER A 22 23.55 26.05 5.57
C SER A 22 22.51 27.03 5.02
N ALA A 23 21.98 27.91 5.87
CA ALA A 23 21.05 28.98 5.51
C ALA A 23 21.68 30.13 4.70
N CYS A 24 23.01 30.13 4.50
CA CYS A 24 23.73 31.21 3.82
C CYS A 24 24.21 30.79 2.42
N LYS A 25 23.28 30.49 1.51
CA LYS A 25 23.59 30.30 0.09
C LYS A 25 23.93 31.63 -0.58
N ILE A 26 25.17 31.74 -1.05
CA ILE A 26 25.71 32.93 -1.73
C ILE A 26 25.07 33.08 -3.11
N GLU A 27 24.30 34.14 -3.34
CA GLU A 27 23.89 34.55 -4.69
C GLU A 27 25.01 35.30 -5.43
N MET A 28 25.07 35.10 -6.75
CA MET A 28 25.87 35.89 -7.68
C MET A 28 24.99 36.92 -8.43
N PRO A 29 25.54 38.03 -8.94
CA PRO A 29 24.79 39.28 -9.03
C PRO A 29 23.84 39.41 -10.24
N ASP A 30 22.66 39.96 -9.91
CA ASP A 30 21.76 40.85 -10.66
C ASP A 30 21.79 40.84 -12.21
N ARG A 31 20.63 40.50 -12.78
CA ARG A 31 20.26 40.85 -14.16
C ARG A 31 18.81 41.36 -14.26
N GLY A 32 18.65 42.66 -14.03
CA GLY A 32 17.91 43.52 -14.95
C GLY A 32 16.38 43.56 -14.78
N GLN A 33 15.91 44.70 -14.28
CA GLN A 33 14.51 45.08 -14.22
C GLN A 33 13.76 44.90 -15.55
N ASN A 34 12.54 44.35 -15.48
CA ASN A 34 11.37 44.82 -16.21
C ASN A 34 10.12 44.41 -15.44
N GLY A 35 9.22 45.35 -15.18
CA GLY A 35 8.09 45.15 -14.26
C GLY A 35 6.79 44.65 -14.92
N ALA A 36 5.90 44.14 -14.07
CA ALA A 36 4.46 44.01 -14.33
C ALA A 36 3.72 44.22 -13.00
N ASP A 37 2.58 44.91 -13.04
CA ASP A 37 1.85 45.32 -11.84
C ASP A 37 1.11 44.16 -11.15
N ASN A 38 1.18 44.10 -9.82
CA ASN A 38 0.39 43.16 -9.01
C ASN A 38 -1.07 43.61 -8.93
N ILE A 39 -2.00 42.79 -9.44
CA ILE A 39 -3.44 42.93 -9.18
C ILE A 39 -3.85 41.87 -8.15
N ILE A 40 -4.32 42.33 -6.99
CA ILE A 40 -4.88 41.49 -5.92
C ILE A 40 -6.41 41.43 -6.11
N PRO A 41 -7.03 40.25 -6.31
CA PRO A 41 -8.48 40.11 -6.26
C PRO A 41 -8.92 39.95 -4.79
N SER A 42 -9.75 40.88 -4.31
CA SER A 42 -10.40 40.80 -3.00
C SER A 42 -11.49 39.74 -2.96
N SER A 43 -11.54 38.94 -1.89
CA SER A 43 -12.66 38.04 -1.62
C SER A 43 -13.95 38.82 -1.30
N GLY A 44 -15.00 38.57 -2.07
CA GLY A 44 -16.35 39.11 -1.87
C GLY A 44 -17.36 37.98 -1.78
N GLY A 45 -18.00 37.81 -0.63
CA GLY A 45 -18.93 36.71 -0.38
C GLY A 45 -20.36 36.95 -0.88
N LEU A 46 -21.13 35.87 -0.99
CA LEU A 46 -22.58 35.90 -1.23
C LEU A 46 -23.29 34.83 -0.39
N THR A 47 -24.22 35.28 0.45
CA THR A 47 -25.38 34.51 0.96
C THR A 47 -26.58 34.82 0.02
N GLU A 48 -27.75 34.15 -0.02
CA GLU A 48 -28.46 33.29 0.95
C GLU A 48 -29.64 32.53 0.27
N GLY A 49 -30.10 31.39 0.82
CA GLY A 49 -31.43 30.76 0.58
C GLY A 49 -31.56 29.69 -0.53
N VAL A 50 -32.44 28.66 -0.47
CA VAL A 50 -33.64 28.40 0.37
C VAL A 50 -34.01 26.87 0.43
N SER A 51 -34.53 26.40 1.60
CA SER A 51 -35.49 25.27 1.83
C SER A 51 -35.07 23.77 1.90
N LEU A 52 -34.79 23.32 3.14
CA LEU A 52 -35.48 22.22 3.86
C LEU A 52 -35.73 20.85 3.19
N LEU A 53 -34.74 19.95 3.30
CA LEU A 53 -34.86 18.70 4.09
C LEU A 53 -33.60 18.60 4.99
N SER A 54 -33.52 17.65 5.93
CA SER A 54 -32.61 17.72 7.08
C SER A 54 -31.10 17.58 6.76
N GLU A 55 -30.44 18.69 6.45
CA GLU A 55 -28.98 18.77 6.17
C GLU A 55 -28.05 18.55 7.38
N GLY A 56 -28.59 18.39 8.59
CA GLY A 56 -27.84 18.54 9.84
C GLY A 56 -26.70 17.54 10.05
N GLU A 57 -26.81 16.34 9.48
CA GLU A 57 -25.80 15.27 9.59
C GLU A 57 -24.92 15.20 8.32
N ALA A 58 -25.46 15.55 7.16
CA ALA A 58 -24.71 15.59 5.89
C ALA A 58 -23.65 16.71 5.83
N LYS A 59 -23.91 17.87 6.44
CA LYS A 59 -22.97 19.03 6.40
C LYS A 59 -21.74 18.91 7.30
N LEU A 60 -21.70 17.94 8.21
CA LEU A 60 -20.50 17.65 9.02
C LEU A 60 -19.57 16.63 8.36
N ALA A 61 -20.09 15.86 7.40
CA ALA A 61 -19.43 14.72 6.77
C ALA A 61 -18.38 15.15 5.72
N THR A 62 -18.72 16.13 4.87
CA THR A 62 -17.89 16.56 3.73
C THR A 62 -16.91 17.72 4.05
N GLN A 63 -16.38 17.82 5.28
CA GLN A 63 -15.48 18.92 5.63
C GLN A 63 -14.22 18.92 4.75
N GLY A 64 -14.12 19.95 3.89
CA GLY A 64 -12.97 20.19 3.01
C GLY A 64 -13.00 19.47 1.66
N LEU A 65 -14.01 18.64 1.36
CA LEU A 65 -14.16 18.05 0.02
C LEU A 65 -14.70 19.12 -0.95
N ILE A 66 -13.95 19.40 -2.02
CA ILE A 66 -14.31 20.38 -3.04
C ILE A 66 -14.39 19.68 -4.40
N LYS A 67 -15.46 19.93 -5.14
CA LYS A 67 -15.68 19.42 -6.50
C LYS A 67 -15.24 20.46 -7.53
N PHE A 68 -14.40 20.05 -8.47
CA PHE A 68 -14.11 20.89 -9.64
C PHE A 68 -15.37 21.01 -10.52
N GLN A 69 -15.73 22.24 -10.88
CA GLN A 69 -16.85 22.52 -11.78
C GLN A 69 -16.55 22.08 -13.21
N ASP A 70 -15.30 22.26 -13.64
CA ASP A 70 -14.79 21.77 -14.92
C ASP A 70 -13.27 21.55 -14.90
N VAL A 71 -12.77 21.04 -16.03
CA VAL A 71 -11.34 20.74 -16.26
C VAL A 71 -10.48 22.01 -16.27
N ASN A 72 -11.03 23.17 -16.61
CA ASN A 72 -10.27 24.43 -16.62
C ASN A 72 -10.01 24.94 -15.20
N GLU A 73 -10.95 24.74 -14.27
CA GLU A 73 -10.72 25.00 -12.85
C GLU A 73 -9.59 24.10 -12.31
N LEU A 74 -9.62 22.80 -12.63
CA LEU A 74 -8.54 21.86 -12.30
C LEU A 74 -7.19 22.28 -12.90
N ARG A 75 -7.16 22.69 -14.18
CA ARG A 75 -5.93 23.23 -14.82
C ARG A 75 -5.42 24.48 -14.12
N GLN A 76 -6.29 25.40 -13.70
CA GLN A 76 -5.91 26.62 -12.98
C GLN A 76 -5.34 26.30 -11.60
N PHE A 77 -6.00 25.40 -10.84
CA PHE A 77 -5.54 24.91 -9.55
C PHE A 77 -4.15 24.27 -9.63
N LEU A 78 -3.93 23.39 -10.61
CA LEU A 78 -2.63 22.75 -10.83
C LEU A 78 -1.56 23.74 -11.29
N ALA A 79 -1.90 24.68 -12.19
CA ALA A 79 -0.96 25.70 -12.65
C ALA A 79 -0.53 26.65 -11.52
N GLN A 80 -1.44 27.08 -10.64
CA GLN A 80 -1.12 27.89 -9.48
C GLN A 80 -0.16 27.15 -8.53
N ARG A 81 -0.36 25.86 -8.33
CA ARG A 81 0.50 25.01 -7.50
C ARG A 81 1.87 24.77 -8.12
N ALA A 82 1.93 24.49 -9.42
CA ALA A 82 3.19 24.41 -10.18
C ALA A 82 4.00 25.70 -10.03
N ILE A 83 3.38 26.87 -10.18
CA ILE A 83 4.04 28.18 -9.99
C ILE A 83 4.56 28.35 -8.56
N SER A 84 3.81 27.90 -7.53
CA SER A 84 4.27 27.97 -6.13
C SER A 84 5.38 26.96 -5.78
N GLY A 85 5.50 25.85 -6.52
CA GLY A 85 6.54 24.83 -6.32
C GLY A 85 7.78 24.98 -7.19
N GLN A 86 7.71 25.76 -8.29
CA GLN A 86 8.75 25.85 -9.31
C GLN A 86 9.45 27.22 -9.40
N SER A 87 9.69 27.89 -8.27
CA SER A 87 10.56 29.09 -8.24
C SER A 87 12.07 28.80 -8.32
N GLY A 88 12.47 27.53 -8.53
CA GLY A 88 13.84 27.25 -9.00
C GLY A 88 14.32 25.79 -9.14
N ALA A 89 13.44 24.77 -9.12
CA ALA A 89 13.84 23.42 -9.53
C ALA A 89 14.14 23.32 -11.04
N ASP A 90 13.36 24.01 -11.88
CA ASP A 90 13.40 23.86 -13.34
C ASP A 90 14.47 24.72 -14.05
N MET A 91 15.18 25.62 -13.35
CA MET A 91 16.13 26.53 -14.00
C MET A 91 17.50 25.90 -14.33
N TYR A 92 17.76 24.64 -13.92
CA TYR A 92 19.04 23.95 -14.14
C TYR A 92 18.95 22.69 -15.03
N GLY A 93 17.82 22.46 -15.71
CA GLY A 93 17.61 21.35 -16.65
C GLY A 93 18.33 21.44 -18.01
N ILE A 94 19.39 22.25 -18.17
CA ILE A 94 20.11 22.39 -19.46
C ILE A 94 21.58 21.95 -19.35
N GLY A 95 21.78 20.66 -19.61
CA GLY A 95 22.90 20.16 -20.41
C GLY A 95 24.32 20.39 -19.90
N ARG A 96 24.77 19.61 -18.91
CA ARG A 96 26.12 19.03 -18.93
C ARG A 96 26.12 17.58 -18.47
N GLY A 97 26.57 16.69 -19.35
CA GLY A 97 26.91 15.32 -18.97
C GLY A 97 28.09 15.34 -17.98
N GLY A 98 27.87 14.73 -16.82
CA GLY A 98 28.85 14.55 -15.76
C GLY A 98 28.37 13.42 -14.87
N MET A 99 29.23 12.42 -14.65
CA MET A 99 28.87 11.23 -13.88
C MET A 99 28.50 11.60 -12.44
N ALA A 100 27.31 11.22 -11.99
CA ALA A 100 27.03 11.17 -10.56
C ALA A 100 27.94 10.12 -9.91
N PRO A 101 28.56 10.39 -8.74
CA PRO A 101 29.36 9.40 -8.06
C PRO A 101 28.46 8.28 -7.53
N VAL A 102 28.84 7.03 -7.79
CA VAL A 102 28.16 5.85 -7.23
C VAL A 102 28.34 5.85 -5.71
N ALA A 103 27.32 6.29 -4.99
CA ALA A 103 27.19 5.99 -3.57
C ALA A 103 26.78 4.52 -3.45
N THR A 104 27.67 3.70 -2.87
CA THR A 104 27.37 2.31 -2.56
C THR A 104 26.28 2.24 -1.50
N MET A 105 25.03 2.04 -1.92
CA MET A 105 23.96 1.62 -1.02
C MET A 105 24.24 0.19 -0.56
N ALA A 106 24.18 -0.03 0.74
CA ALA A 106 24.25 -1.37 1.32
C ALA A 106 22.94 -2.12 1.03
N GLU A 107 23.06 -3.40 0.71
CA GLU A 107 21.93 -4.32 0.49
C GLU A 107 21.08 -4.38 1.79
N GLY A 108 19.77 -4.12 1.69
CA GLY A 108 18.87 -4.20 2.85
C GLY A 108 17.66 -3.24 2.91
N ALA A 109 17.30 -2.55 1.82
CA ALA A 109 16.21 -1.55 1.83
C ALA A 109 15.33 -1.58 0.57
N MET A 110 15.10 -2.76 -0.04
CA MET A 110 14.31 -2.88 -1.27
C MET A 110 13.50 -4.19 -1.30
N GLU A 111 12.57 -4.32 -0.37
CA GLU A 111 11.52 -5.35 -0.37
C GLU A 111 10.47 -4.94 0.67
N LEU A 112 9.40 -4.24 0.26
CA LEU A 112 8.22 -3.87 1.08
C LEU A 112 7.19 -3.08 0.24
N ALA A 113 6.42 -3.80 -0.56
CA ALA A 113 5.14 -3.34 -1.13
C ALA A 113 4.34 -4.58 -1.56
N VAL A 114 3.01 -4.55 -1.37
CA VAL A 114 2.04 -5.62 -1.73
C VAL A 114 2.15 -6.88 -0.83
N ALA A 115 1.09 -7.56 -0.39
CA ALA A 115 -0.37 -7.45 -0.56
C ALA A 115 -1.09 -7.68 0.80
N ASP A 116 -2.44 -7.74 0.83
CA ASP A 116 -3.17 -7.93 2.09
C ASP A 116 -4.67 -8.36 2.07
N SER A 117 -5.19 -8.80 3.26
CA SER A 117 -6.57 -9.04 3.83
C SER A 117 -7.50 -10.27 3.71
N VAL A 118 -8.05 -10.71 4.88
CA VAL A 118 -9.12 -11.73 5.12
C VAL A 118 -9.97 -11.46 6.39
N SER A 119 -11.24 -11.92 6.40
CA SER A 119 -12.38 -11.76 7.35
C SER A 119 -12.47 -12.75 8.52
N GLN A 120 -13.35 -12.46 9.50
CA GLN A 120 -14.35 -13.36 10.13
C GLN A 120 -15.03 -12.66 11.33
N LYS A 121 -16.16 -13.06 11.97
CA LYS A 121 -16.96 -14.31 12.14
C LYS A 121 -18.37 -13.91 12.72
N SER A 122 -19.38 -14.74 13.00
CA SER A 122 -19.50 -16.22 13.10
C SER A 122 -20.96 -16.76 13.02
N SER A 123 -21.06 -18.03 12.60
CA SER A 123 -22.06 -19.06 12.99
C SER A 123 -23.49 -19.04 12.40
N GLY A 124 -23.79 -20.11 11.64
CA GLY A 124 -25.14 -20.68 11.52
C GLY A 124 -25.74 -20.66 10.11
N THR A 125 -25.59 -21.78 9.40
CA THR A 125 -26.08 -22.04 8.01
C THR A 125 -25.48 -21.13 6.95
N ALA A 126 -24.65 -21.72 6.08
CA ALA A 126 -24.32 -21.11 4.80
C ALA A 126 -25.61 -20.86 4.02
N ASN A 127 -25.90 -19.59 3.74
CA ASN A 127 -26.63 -19.27 2.52
C ASN A 127 -25.63 -19.36 1.39
N SER A 128 -25.55 -20.52 0.77
CA SER A 128 -25.28 -20.60 -0.65
C SER A 128 -26.11 -19.53 -1.36
N MET A 129 -25.49 -18.83 -2.32
CA MET A 129 -26.28 -18.45 -3.49
C MET A 129 -26.70 -19.77 -4.12
N ASP A 130 -27.99 -20.12 -4.02
CA ASP A 130 -28.52 -21.40 -4.45
C ASP A 130 -28.41 -21.58 -5.97
N PHE A 131 -27.25 -22.06 -6.41
CA PHE A 131 -27.14 -22.91 -7.57
C PHE A 131 -27.77 -24.26 -7.22
N ASP A 132 -29.11 -24.32 -7.31
CA ASP A 132 -29.90 -25.55 -7.13
C ASP A 132 -29.64 -26.54 -8.28
N ASP A 133 -28.51 -27.25 -8.22
CA ASP A 133 -28.32 -28.55 -8.87
C ASP A 133 -27.24 -29.40 -8.16
N GLY A 134 -27.53 -29.84 -6.92
CA GLY A 134 -26.84 -30.98 -6.29
C GLY A 134 -25.34 -30.84 -5.95
N ALA A 135 -24.90 -29.62 -5.63
CA ALA A 135 -23.48 -29.25 -5.44
C ALA A 135 -22.70 -30.03 -4.35
N GLY A 136 -21.44 -30.37 -4.67
CA GLY A 136 -20.40 -30.83 -3.73
C GLY A 136 -19.73 -29.69 -2.94
N ASP A 137 -18.73 -30.02 -2.13
CA ASP A 137 -18.05 -29.11 -1.18
C ASP A 137 -16.74 -28.53 -1.74
N TYR A 138 -16.56 -27.21 -1.80
CA TYR A 138 -15.41 -26.59 -2.48
C TYR A 138 -14.84 -25.34 -1.79
N SER A 139 -13.55 -25.09 -2.02
CA SER A 139 -12.88 -23.88 -1.54
C SER A 139 -13.22 -22.64 -2.37
N GLN A 140 -13.31 -21.50 -1.71
CA GLN A 140 -13.32 -20.18 -2.33
C GLN A 140 -12.00 -19.42 -2.05
N THR A 141 -11.84 -18.23 -2.66
CA THR A 141 -10.77 -17.29 -2.29
C THR A 141 -10.88 -16.93 -0.80
N ASN A 142 -9.74 -16.66 -0.18
CA ASN A 142 -9.63 -16.19 1.20
C ASN A 142 -9.83 -14.65 1.18
N VAL A 143 -10.86 -14.06 1.81
CA VAL A 143 -11.35 -12.66 1.52
C VAL A 143 -11.64 -11.76 2.75
N GLN A 144 -11.43 -10.42 2.70
CA GLN A 144 -11.45 -9.53 3.90
C GLN A 144 -12.76 -9.41 4.66
N TYR A 145 -13.89 -9.43 3.99
CA TYR A 145 -15.19 -9.42 4.64
C TYR A 145 -16.01 -10.56 4.08
N GLU A 146 -16.83 -11.14 4.93
CA GLU A 146 -17.93 -11.99 4.46
C GLU A 146 -18.76 -11.18 3.45
N ASN A 147 -19.22 -11.81 2.38
CA ASN A 147 -19.95 -11.19 1.26
C ASN A 147 -19.18 -10.14 0.42
N VAL A 148 -17.88 -9.92 0.67
CA VAL A 148 -17.03 -9.03 -0.14
C VAL A 148 -15.92 -9.85 -0.80
N ASP A 149 -16.17 -10.32 -2.01
CA ASP A 149 -15.20 -11.13 -2.75
C ASP A 149 -14.01 -10.29 -3.24
N GLU A 150 -12.82 -10.88 -3.26
CA GLU A 150 -11.59 -10.27 -3.74
C GLU A 150 -11.18 -10.88 -5.07
N GLY A 151 -10.79 -10.04 -6.04
CA GLY A 151 -10.25 -10.54 -7.31
C GLY A 151 -9.03 -11.43 -7.06
N ASP A 152 -8.85 -12.49 -7.83
CA ASP A 152 -7.63 -13.30 -7.81
C ASP A 152 -7.31 -13.76 -9.24
N PHE A 153 -6.12 -14.25 -9.52
CA PHE A 153 -5.81 -14.78 -10.85
C PHE A 153 -6.43 -16.16 -11.13
N VAL A 154 -7.12 -16.76 -10.14
CA VAL A 154 -7.83 -18.03 -10.24
C VAL A 154 -9.10 -18.04 -9.37
N LYS A 155 -10.18 -18.62 -9.91
CA LYS A 155 -11.48 -18.81 -9.26
C LYS A 155 -12.08 -20.17 -9.69
N ASN A 156 -13.10 -20.66 -8.97
CA ASN A 156 -13.80 -21.90 -9.30
C ASN A 156 -15.29 -21.88 -8.90
N ASP A 157 -16.11 -22.67 -9.59
CA ASP A 157 -17.56 -22.77 -9.42
C ASP A 157 -18.01 -24.21 -9.08
N ASN A 158 -17.23 -24.92 -8.25
CA ASN A 158 -17.42 -26.34 -7.89
C ASN A 158 -17.26 -27.36 -9.04
N ARG A 159 -17.10 -26.91 -10.28
CA ARG A 159 -16.81 -27.78 -11.42
C ARG A 159 -15.65 -27.30 -12.26
N TYR A 160 -15.63 -26.02 -12.61
CA TYR A 160 -14.60 -25.44 -13.46
C TYR A 160 -13.59 -24.67 -12.61
N ILE A 161 -12.33 -24.70 -13.03
CA ILE A 161 -11.30 -23.75 -12.59
C ILE A 161 -11.09 -22.75 -13.74
N TYR A 162 -11.20 -21.48 -13.41
CA TYR A 162 -10.98 -20.37 -14.32
C TYR A 162 -9.74 -19.63 -13.86
N MET A 163 -8.81 -19.33 -14.76
CA MET A 163 -7.58 -18.64 -14.37
C MET A 163 -6.95 -17.83 -15.49
N ILE A 164 -6.08 -16.89 -15.10
CA ILE A 164 -5.16 -16.19 -15.99
C ILE A 164 -3.83 -16.95 -16.01
N ALA A 165 -3.45 -17.50 -17.17
CA ALA A 165 -2.17 -18.20 -17.37
C ALA A 165 -1.52 -17.76 -18.70
N ASP A 166 -0.23 -17.37 -18.68
CA ASP A 166 0.53 -16.83 -19.83
C ASP A 166 -0.27 -15.78 -20.65
N ASN A 167 -0.95 -14.88 -19.92
CA ASN A 167 -1.83 -13.82 -20.43
C ASN A 167 -3.10 -14.28 -21.19
N LYS A 168 -3.60 -15.48 -20.87
CA LYS A 168 -4.82 -16.07 -21.44
C LYS A 168 -5.83 -16.37 -20.34
N LEU A 169 -7.11 -16.21 -20.65
CA LEU A 169 -8.18 -16.83 -19.86
C LEU A 169 -8.20 -18.33 -20.18
N VAL A 170 -7.92 -19.16 -19.18
CA VAL A 170 -7.96 -20.63 -19.27
C VAL A 170 -9.12 -21.14 -18.42
N ILE A 171 -9.91 -22.04 -18.99
CA ILE A 171 -11.01 -22.72 -18.29
C ILE A 171 -10.72 -24.22 -18.33
N VAL A 172 -10.79 -24.86 -17.16
CA VAL A 172 -10.51 -26.28 -16.94
C VAL A 172 -11.77 -26.93 -16.37
N ASP A 173 -12.28 -27.99 -17.00
CA ASP A 173 -13.28 -28.85 -16.33
C ASP A 173 -12.51 -29.71 -15.32
N ALA A 174 -12.81 -29.50 -14.04
CA ALA A 174 -12.05 -30.05 -12.92
C ALA A 174 -12.86 -31.06 -12.10
N TYR A 175 -14.17 -31.21 -12.36
CA TYR A 175 -15.07 -32.05 -11.55
C TYR A 175 -14.70 -33.54 -11.58
N ASP A 176 -14.39 -34.09 -12.75
CA ASP A 176 -13.80 -35.43 -12.86
C ASP A 176 -12.28 -35.31 -12.68
N ALA A 177 -11.82 -35.43 -11.44
CA ALA A 177 -10.41 -35.28 -11.06
C ALA A 177 -9.43 -36.14 -11.89
N GLU A 178 -9.82 -37.37 -12.27
CA GLU A 178 -8.96 -38.27 -13.07
C GLU A 178 -8.86 -37.81 -14.54
N ASN A 179 -9.92 -37.18 -15.08
CA ASN A 179 -10.01 -36.80 -16.49
C ASN A 179 -9.99 -35.28 -16.73
N ALA A 180 -9.75 -34.47 -15.70
CA ALA A 180 -9.74 -33.01 -15.77
C ALA A 180 -8.85 -32.48 -16.92
N GLU A 181 -9.38 -31.53 -17.69
CA GLU A 181 -8.72 -31.00 -18.89
C GLU A 181 -9.08 -29.54 -19.16
N ILE A 182 -8.21 -28.85 -19.91
CA ILE A 182 -8.48 -27.50 -20.41
C ILE A 182 -9.59 -27.60 -21.46
N VAL A 183 -10.76 -27.05 -21.15
CA VAL A 183 -11.90 -26.97 -22.07
C VAL A 183 -11.90 -25.69 -22.91
N SER A 184 -11.26 -24.63 -22.45
CA SER A 184 -11.09 -23.41 -23.24
C SER A 184 -9.81 -22.63 -22.94
N THR A 185 -9.35 -21.88 -23.94
CA THR A 185 -8.24 -20.92 -23.82
C THR A 185 -8.54 -19.73 -24.73
N THR A 186 -8.71 -18.55 -24.14
CA THR A 186 -8.99 -17.29 -24.84
C THR A 186 -7.83 -16.31 -24.65
N GLU A 187 -7.27 -15.82 -25.76
CA GLU A 187 -6.28 -14.74 -25.76
C GLU A 187 -6.93 -13.43 -25.30
N LEU A 188 -6.33 -12.74 -24.33
CA LEU A 188 -6.84 -11.45 -23.85
C LEU A 188 -6.53 -10.31 -24.83
N ALA A 189 -5.35 -10.33 -25.46
CA ALA A 189 -4.84 -9.21 -26.28
C ALA A 189 -5.35 -9.14 -27.75
N GLU A 190 -5.90 -10.24 -28.31
CA GLU A 190 -6.30 -10.27 -29.74
C GLU A 190 -7.80 -9.96 -29.98
N LYS A 191 -8.71 -10.40 -29.10
CA LYS A 191 -10.17 -10.20 -29.30
C LYS A 191 -10.54 -8.69 -29.24
N ALA A 192 -9.95 -7.91 -28.34
CA ALA A 192 -10.23 -6.47 -28.20
C ALA A 192 -9.83 -5.63 -29.43
N ARG A 193 -8.84 -6.09 -30.21
CA ARG A 193 -8.37 -5.40 -31.44
C ARG A 193 -9.22 -5.71 -32.67
N THR A 194 -10.09 -6.71 -32.60
CA THR A 194 -10.79 -7.29 -33.75
C THR A 194 -12.30 -7.03 -33.73
N ASN A 195 -12.69 -5.77 -33.49
CA ASN A 195 -14.00 -5.25 -33.90
C ASN A 195 -13.87 -4.17 -35.01
N PRO A 196 -13.65 -4.54 -36.29
CA PRO A 196 -13.32 -3.59 -37.36
C PRO A 196 -14.55 -2.92 -37.99
N ALA A 197 -15.74 -3.05 -37.39
CA ALA A 197 -17.01 -2.78 -38.07
C ALA A 197 -17.58 -1.35 -37.87
N GLU A 198 -17.21 -0.63 -36.80
CA GLU A 198 -17.85 0.66 -36.47
C GLU A 198 -16.97 1.91 -36.59
N THR A 199 -15.64 1.76 -36.73
CA THR A 199 -14.70 2.88 -36.82
C THR A 199 -14.64 3.59 -38.19
N GLN A 200 -15.76 3.67 -38.91
CA GLN A 200 -15.92 4.54 -40.10
C GLN A 200 -17.31 5.22 -40.26
N THR A 201 -17.94 5.77 -39.20
CA THR A 201 -18.92 6.88 -39.42
C THR A 201 -19.22 7.86 -38.26
N SER A 202 -18.28 8.11 -37.33
CA SER A 202 -18.48 9.14 -36.27
C SER A 202 -17.35 10.17 -36.13
N ALA A 203 -16.44 10.25 -37.10
CA ALA A 203 -15.50 11.37 -37.28
C ALA A 203 -16.25 12.65 -37.76
N GLY A 204 -17.10 13.21 -36.89
CA GLY A 204 -18.08 14.23 -37.27
C GLY A 204 -18.63 15.04 -36.09
N LYS A 205 -17.83 16.00 -35.62
CA LYS A 205 -18.14 17.06 -34.63
C LYS A 205 -18.12 16.70 -33.14
N ALA A 206 -16.91 16.65 -32.58
CA ALA A 206 -16.63 17.17 -31.23
C ALA A 206 -15.17 17.66 -31.12
N ALA A 207 -14.74 18.54 -32.04
CA ALA A 207 -13.40 19.13 -31.99
C ALA A 207 -13.37 20.37 -31.07
N SER A 208 -13.22 20.14 -29.76
CA SER A 208 -12.58 21.10 -28.85
C SER A 208 -11.08 20.81 -28.81
N MET A 209 -10.24 21.85 -28.73
CA MET A 209 -8.81 21.80 -29.07
C MET A 209 -7.87 21.20 -27.99
N ASP A 210 -8.34 20.21 -27.23
CA ASP A 210 -7.56 19.58 -26.16
C ASP A 210 -6.97 18.24 -26.64
N SER A 211 -5.64 18.23 -26.80
CA SER A 211 -4.76 17.07 -27.09
C SER A 211 -5.18 16.10 -28.21
N VAL A 212 -4.63 16.31 -29.42
CA VAL A 212 -4.62 15.28 -30.46
C VAL A 212 -3.49 14.29 -30.18
N MET A 213 -3.83 13.13 -29.59
CA MET A 213 -2.96 11.96 -29.55
C MET A 213 -3.05 11.25 -30.90
N ILE A 214 -1.92 11.05 -31.58
CA ILE A 214 -1.84 10.30 -32.84
C ILE A 214 -1.17 8.97 -32.53
N ASP A 215 -1.92 7.88 -32.62
CA ASP A 215 -1.34 6.54 -32.71
C ASP A 215 -0.66 6.38 -34.08
N ILE A 216 0.63 6.04 -34.04
CA ILE A 216 1.46 5.76 -35.21
C ILE A 216 2.35 4.57 -34.88
N GLY A 217 1.74 3.38 -34.99
CA GLY A 217 2.40 2.10 -34.82
C GLY A 217 3.70 1.98 -35.62
N TYR A 218 4.77 1.59 -34.94
CA TYR A 218 6.08 1.28 -35.51
C TYR A 218 6.32 -0.24 -35.43
N PRO A 219 6.99 -0.89 -36.40
CA PRO A 219 6.81 -2.34 -36.61
C PRO A 219 7.63 -3.29 -35.73
N ASP A 220 8.60 -2.80 -34.95
CA ASP A 220 9.72 -3.64 -34.47
C ASP A 220 9.89 -3.77 -32.94
N TYR A 221 9.03 -3.14 -32.13
CA TYR A 221 8.91 -3.43 -30.69
C TYR A 221 7.46 -3.27 -30.27
N ASP A 222 6.78 -4.40 -30.05
CA ASP A 222 5.44 -4.40 -29.49
C ASP A 222 5.52 -4.13 -27.98
N TYR A 223 5.30 -2.87 -27.61
CA TYR A 223 5.22 -2.42 -26.21
C TYR A 223 3.77 -2.42 -25.69
N SER A 224 2.81 -2.95 -26.45
CA SER A 224 1.41 -3.03 -26.04
C SER A 224 1.09 -4.29 -25.23
N ASP A 225 2.02 -4.63 -24.32
CA ASP A 225 1.96 -5.76 -23.41
C ASP A 225 0.87 -5.55 -22.34
N GLU A 226 -0.37 -5.82 -22.75
CA GLU A 226 -1.50 -6.01 -21.85
C GLU A 226 -1.28 -7.22 -20.94
N ARG A 227 -1.63 -7.13 -19.66
CA ARG A 227 -1.36 -8.14 -18.63
C ARG A 227 -2.59 -8.43 -17.80
N GLY A 228 -3.07 -9.66 -17.81
CA GLY A 228 -4.11 -10.11 -16.89
C GLY A 228 -3.71 -9.97 -15.42
N ARG A 229 -4.59 -9.38 -14.61
CA ARG A 229 -4.40 -9.10 -13.18
C ARG A 229 -5.20 -10.08 -12.32
N GLU A 230 -6.53 -9.96 -12.35
CA GLU A 230 -7.48 -10.66 -11.48
C GLU A 230 -8.79 -10.95 -12.24
N ILE A 231 -9.57 -11.91 -11.75
CA ILE A 231 -10.89 -12.29 -12.29
C ILE A 231 -11.98 -12.35 -11.21
N PHE A 232 -13.22 -12.19 -11.63
CA PHE A 232 -14.44 -12.49 -10.86
C PHE A 232 -15.37 -13.39 -11.67
N ILE A 233 -16.23 -14.15 -10.98
CA ILE A 233 -17.25 -15.01 -11.59
C ILE A 233 -18.57 -14.74 -10.88
N ASN A 234 -19.63 -14.54 -11.66
CA ASN A 234 -21.00 -14.48 -11.17
C ASN A 234 -21.91 -15.27 -12.13
N GLY A 235 -22.29 -16.49 -11.74
CA GLY A 235 -23.09 -17.40 -12.56
C GLY A 235 -22.45 -17.71 -13.93
N ASP A 236 -23.08 -17.21 -15.00
CA ASP A 236 -22.63 -17.35 -16.39
C ASP A 236 -21.80 -16.15 -16.88
N LYS A 237 -21.46 -15.21 -16.00
CA LYS A 237 -20.58 -14.07 -16.30
C LYS A 237 -19.21 -14.26 -15.66
N LEU A 238 -18.17 -13.90 -16.41
CA LEU A 238 -16.80 -13.88 -15.94
C LEU A 238 -16.14 -12.55 -16.31
N MET A 239 -15.69 -11.80 -15.32
CA MET A 239 -14.94 -10.57 -15.51
C MET A 239 -13.43 -10.84 -15.46
N VAL A 240 -12.69 -10.36 -16.45
CA VAL A 240 -11.22 -10.33 -16.45
C VAL A 240 -10.74 -8.89 -16.39
N ILE A 241 -9.90 -8.57 -15.40
CA ILE A 241 -9.23 -7.27 -15.30
C ILE A 241 -7.80 -7.42 -15.84
N THR A 242 -7.40 -6.50 -16.70
CA THR A 242 -6.06 -6.43 -17.31
C THR A 242 -5.47 -5.03 -17.12
N GLU A 243 -4.16 -4.91 -17.30
CA GLU A 243 -3.43 -3.65 -17.29
C GLU A 243 -2.57 -3.53 -18.55
N SER A 244 -2.62 -2.40 -19.25
CA SER A 244 -1.84 -2.16 -20.47
C SER A 244 -1.19 -0.77 -20.48
N SER A 245 -0.05 -0.66 -21.17
CA SER A 245 0.69 0.60 -21.30
C SER A 245 0.40 1.26 -22.64
N GLU A 246 -0.31 2.39 -22.62
CA GLU A 246 -0.53 3.23 -23.80
C GLU A 246 0.67 4.15 -24.01
N ARG A 247 1.28 4.06 -25.20
CA ARG A 247 2.38 4.95 -25.59
C ARG A 247 1.83 6.25 -26.17
N GLY A 248 2.12 7.35 -25.51
CA GLY A 248 1.83 8.70 -25.98
C GLY A 248 3.08 9.48 -26.40
N PHE A 249 2.87 10.76 -26.72
CA PHE A 249 3.95 11.71 -26.97
C PHE A 249 3.62 13.06 -26.34
N TYR A 250 4.61 13.70 -25.72
CA TYR A 250 4.55 15.12 -25.37
C TYR A 250 5.63 15.90 -26.12
N PHE A 251 5.35 17.18 -26.39
CA PHE A 251 6.31 18.09 -26.99
C PHE A 251 6.87 19.00 -25.88
N PRO A 252 8.19 18.96 -25.59
CA PRO A 252 8.80 19.89 -24.65
C PRO A 252 8.58 21.35 -25.09
N ARG A 253 8.55 22.27 -24.13
CA ARG A 253 8.30 23.69 -24.40
C ARG A 253 9.39 24.24 -25.34
N TYR A 254 8.96 24.80 -26.47
CA TYR A 254 9.80 25.30 -27.57
C TYR A 254 10.58 24.24 -28.37
N ASP A 255 10.30 22.95 -28.16
CA ASP A 255 10.83 21.85 -28.97
C ASP A 255 9.75 21.28 -29.90
N ILE A 256 10.19 20.68 -31.00
CA ILE A 256 9.35 19.95 -31.96
C ILE A 256 9.70 18.45 -31.99
N MET A 257 10.72 18.01 -31.26
CA MET A 257 11.03 16.60 -31.09
C MET A 257 10.13 16.00 -30.00
N PRO A 258 9.19 15.11 -30.33
CA PRO A 258 8.32 14.50 -29.34
C PRO A 258 9.12 13.58 -28.42
N GLN A 259 8.84 13.65 -27.13
CA GLN A 259 9.31 12.70 -26.13
C GLN A 259 8.20 11.66 -25.89
N PRO A 260 8.51 10.35 -25.88
CA PRO A 260 7.51 9.33 -25.62
C PRO A 260 7.03 9.41 -24.17
N THR A 261 5.72 9.31 -23.97
CA THR A 261 5.12 9.00 -22.66
C THR A 261 4.60 7.58 -22.67
N TYR A 262 4.47 7.00 -21.48
CA TYR A 262 3.79 5.73 -21.26
C TYR A 262 2.80 5.95 -20.12
N ARG A 263 1.54 5.56 -20.32
CA ARG A 263 0.47 5.70 -19.32
C ARG A 263 -0.21 4.35 -19.16
N GLN A 264 -0.43 3.94 -17.91
CA GLN A 264 -1.18 2.71 -17.65
C GLN A 264 -2.67 2.93 -17.89
N ARG A 265 -3.33 1.89 -18.38
CA ARG A 265 -4.78 1.73 -18.47
C ARG A 265 -5.16 0.41 -17.84
N THR A 266 -6.27 0.40 -17.13
CA THR A 266 -6.92 -0.82 -16.67
C THR A 266 -8.02 -1.17 -17.66
N ASN A 267 -7.97 -2.33 -18.30
CA ASN A 267 -9.07 -2.80 -19.16
C ASN A 267 -9.83 -3.92 -18.46
N ILE A 268 -11.11 -4.03 -18.77
CA ILE A 268 -12.06 -4.91 -18.11
C ILE A 268 -12.84 -5.60 -19.21
N TYR A 269 -12.89 -6.93 -19.18
CA TYR A 269 -13.58 -7.75 -20.17
C TYR A 269 -14.62 -8.60 -19.45
N ILE A 270 -15.89 -8.48 -19.82
CA ILE A 270 -16.96 -9.36 -19.32
C ILE A 270 -17.26 -10.40 -20.40
N TYR A 271 -17.05 -11.66 -20.04
CA TYR A 271 -17.35 -12.82 -20.87
C TYR A 271 -18.65 -13.49 -20.42
N ASP A 272 -19.48 -13.86 -21.40
CA ASP A 272 -20.49 -14.90 -21.22
C ASP A 272 -19.79 -16.26 -21.31
N VAL A 273 -19.91 -17.05 -20.23
CA VAL A 273 -19.33 -18.39 -20.07
C VAL A 273 -20.40 -19.48 -19.95
N SER A 274 -21.66 -19.19 -20.32
CA SER A 274 -22.75 -20.20 -20.34
C SER A 274 -22.36 -21.46 -21.12
N ASP A 275 -21.60 -21.32 -22.21
CA ASP A 275 -20.74 -22.37 -22.78
C ASP A 275 -19.28 -22.17 -22.32
N ARG A 276 -18.84 -22.96 -21.32
CA ARG A 276 -17.46 -22.91 -20.81
C ARG A 276 -16.40 -23.34 -21.83
N THR A 277 -16.78 -23.96 -22.96
CA THR A 277 -15.85 -24.36 -24.02
C THR A 277 -15.54 -23.22 -24.99
N ASP A 278 -16.47 -22.28 -25.18
CA ASP A 278 -16.33 -21.13 -26.08
C ASP A 278 -16.76 -19.79 -25.43
N PRO A 279 -15.97 -19.22 -24.49
CA PRO A 279 -16.25 -17.94 -23.85
C PRO A 279 -16.40 -16.78 -24.86
N GLN A 280 -17.58 -16.17 -24.85
CA GLN A 280 -17.90 -15.03 -25.72
C GLN A 280 -17.66 -13.73 -24.96
N LEU A 281 -16.89 -12.80 -25.55
CA LEU A 281 -16.78 -11.45 -25.01
C LEU A 281 -18.13 -10.74 -25.21
N SER A 282 -18.77 -10.34 -24.12
CA SER A 282 -20.06 -9.65 -24.13
C SER A 282 -19.87 -8.13 -24.10
N GLU A 283 -19.01 -7.64 -23.19
CA GLU A 283 -18.73 -6.20 -23.01
C GLU A 283 -17.27 -5.95 -22.61
N SER A 284 -16.77 -4.74 -22.88
CA SER A 284 -15.44 -4.29 -22.47
C SER A 284 -15.38 -2.83 -22.05
N PHE A 285 -14.67 -2.55 -20.95
CA PHE A 285 -14.41 -1.19 -20.47
C PHE A 285 -12.90 -0.91 -20.42
N SER A 286 -12.52 0.37 -20.50
CA SER A 286 -11.15 0.85 -20.28
C SER A 286 -11.18 2.04 -19.33
N MET A 287 -10.50 1.90 -18.20
CA MET A 287 -10.31 2.93 -17.18
C MET A 287 -8.91 3.53 -17.28
N THR A 288 -8.85 4.83 -17.06
CA THR A 288 -7.60 5.58 -16.95
C THR A 288 -6.84 5.22 -15.67
N GLY A 289 -5.53 4.98 -15.77
CA GLY A 289 -4.64 4.71 -14.64
C GLY A 289 -4.31 3.23 -14.46
N SER A 290 -3.32 2.99 -13.60
CA SER A 290 -2.88 1.66 -13.17
C SER A 290 -3.97 0.97 -12.34
N TYR A 291 -4.03 -0.36 -12.42
CA TYR A 291 -4.93 -1.14 -11.58
C TYR A 291 -4.40 -1.15 -10.14
N TYR A 292 -5.23 -0.70 -9.20
CA TYR A 292 -4.87 -0.76 -7.77
C TYR A 292 -5.43 -2.05 -7.16
N GLN A 293 -6.72 -2.07 -6.85
CA GLN A 293 -7.44 -3.21 -6.26
C GLN A 293 -8.92 -3.13 -6.66
N SER A 294 -9.64 -4.25 -6.53
CA SER A 294 -11.09 -4.34 -6.73
C SER A 294 -11.75 -5.25 -5.71
N ARG A 295 -13.08 -5.19 -5.63
CA ARG A 295 -13.95 -6.07 -4.81
C ARG A 295 -15.29 -6.28 -5.50
N MET A 296 -15.92 -7.43 -5.27
CA MET A 296 -17.28 -7.73 -5.73
C MET A 296 -18.21 -7.96 -4.54
N ILE A 297 -19.39 -7.33 -4.56
CA ILE A 297 -20.42 -7.43 -3.51
C ILE A 297 -21.75 -7.67 -4.21
N GLY A 298 -22.30 -8.88 -4.09
CA GLY A 298 -23.37 -9.35 -4.98
C GLY A 298 -22.91 -9.21 -6.43
N ASP A 299 -23.74 -8.58 -7.27
CA ASP A 299 -23.48 -8.42 -8.70
C ASP A 299 -22.66 -7.15 -9.03
N MET A 300 -22.24 -6.38 -8.03
CA MET A 300 -21.51 -5.11 -8.19
C MET A 300 -20.01 -5.28 -7.98
N VAL A 301 -19.22 -4.99 -9.01
CA VAL A 301 -17.75 -4.95 -8.94
C VAL A 301 -17.28 -3.49 -8.80
N TYR A 302 -16.57 -3.20 -7.72
CA TYR A 302 -15.92 -1.91 -7.47
C TYR A 302 -14.46 -2.00 -7.86
N ILE A 303 -14.03 -1.17 -8.81
CA ILE A 303 -12.64 -1.14 -9.32
C ILE A 303 -12.02 0.21 -8.97
N VAL A 304 -10.83 0.18 -8.39
CA VAL A 304 -10.03 1.37 -8.06
C VAL A 304 -8.81 1.43 -8.98
N THR A 305 -8.64 2.55 -9.68
CA THR A 305 -7.43 2.86 -10.44
C THR A 305 -6.69 4.07 -9.86
N GLN A 306 -5.36 4.07 -10.03
CA GLN A 306 -4.48 5.15 -9.60
C GLN A 306 -3.74 5.75 -10.81
N ASP A 307 -3.71 7.08 -10.90
CA ASP A 307 -2.87 7.79 -11.87
C ASP A 307 -2.24 9.07 -11.29
N GLY A 308 -1.04 9.41 -11.75
CA GLY A 308 -0.31 10.59 -11.29
C GLY A 308 -0.90 11.88 -11.86
N VAL A 309 -1.17 12.88 -11.01
CA VAL A 309 -1.69 14.16 -11.49
C VAL A 309 -0.57 14.99 -12.12
N SER A 310 -0.61 15.12 -13.44
CA SER A 310 0.33 15.95 -14.21
C SER A 310 0.13 17.44 -13.91
N TYR A 311 1.16 18.07 -13.34
CA TYR A 311 1.29 19.53 -13.21
C TYR A 311 1.79 20.21 -14.51
N GLY A 312 2.06 19.43 -15.56
CA GLY A 312 2.53 19.92 -16.85
C GLY A 312 1.41 20.52 -17.73
N PRO A 313 1.74 21.00 -18.96
CA PRO A 313 0.76 21.56 -19.88
C PRO A 313 -0.23 20.53 -20.44
N LEU A 314 0.06 19.23 -20.31
CA LEU A 314 -0.86 18.14 -20.61
C LEU A 314 -1.45 17.62 -19.29
N LEU A 315 -2.64 18.11 -18.96
CA LEU A 315 -3.51 17.45 -18.00
C LEU A 315 -4.24 16.32 -18.72
N MET A 316 -4.11 15.11 -18.20
CA MET A 316 -4.81 13.94 -18.73
C MET A 316 -5.94 13.58 -17.76
N GLU A 317 -7.18 13.84 -18.18
CA GLU A 317 -8.36 13.63 -17.33
C GLU A 317 -8.56 12.13 -17.01
N PRO A 318 -9.11 11.81 -15.82
CA PRO A 318 -9.72 10.51 -15.55
C PRO A 318 -10.89 10.26 -16.50
N MET A 319 -10.95 9.07 -17.09
CA MET A 319 -11.98 8.68 -18.06
C MET A 319 -12.26 7.18 -17.90
N VAL A 320 -13.54 6.80 -18.00
CA VAL A 320 -13.99 5.40 -18.15
C VAL A 320 -14.67 5.31 -19.52
N THR A 321 -14.18 4.40 -20.36
CA THR A 321 -14.64 4.22 -21.74
C THR A 321 -15.28 2.85 -21.90
N GLY A 322 -16.54 2.78 -22.33
CA GLY A 322 -17.22 1.56 -22.75
C GLY A 322 -18.21 1.90 -23.86
N GLN A 323 -19.46 1.43 -23.75
CA GLN A 323 -20.59 1.88 -24.60
C GLN A 323 -20.72 3.42 -24.64
N GLU A 324 -20.53 4.07 -23.48
CA GLU A 324 -20.46 5.52 -23.36
C GLU A 324 -19.09 5.96 -22.80
N LEU A 325 -18.72 7.21 -23.08
CA LEU A 325 -17.57 7.85 -22.47
C LEU A 325 -17.99 8.60 -21.21
N ILE A 326 -17.62 8.05 -20.05
CA ILE A 326 -17.83 8.67 -18.75
C ILE A 326 -16.59 9.49 -18.37
N LYS A 327 -16.81 10.75 -18.00
CA LYS A 327 -15.82 11.58 -17.33
C LYS A 327 -16.21 11.69 -15.85
N PRO A 328 -15.54 10.95 -14.94
CA PRO A 328 -15.86 10.96 -13.52
C PRO A 328 -15.80 12.38 -12.94
N GLU A 329 -16.66 12.64 -11.96
CA GLU A 329 -16.60 13.89 -11.22
C GLU A 329 -15.33 13.93 -10.38
N ILE A 330 -14.54 15.01 -10.49
CA ILE A 330 -13.23 15.13 -9.83
C ILE A 330 -13.36 15.98 -8.58
N TYR A 331 -12.93 15.41 -7.45
CA TYR A 331 -12.92 16.05 -6.14
C TYR A 331 -11.50 16.17 -5.59
N TYR A 332 -11.25 17.16 -4.76
CA TYR A 332 -9.99 17.37 -4.04
C TYR A 332 -10.23 17.90 -2.63
N PHE A 333 -9.17 18.02 -1.84
CA PHE A 333 -9.18 18.67 -0.54
C PHE A 333 -8.31 19.92 -0.55
N ASP A 334 -8.73 20.98 0.14
CA ASP A 334 -7.92 22.19 0.33
C ASP A 334 -6.80 22.00 1.39
N ASN A 335 -6.13 20.86 1.31
CA ASN A 335 -4.89 20.52 2.01
C ASN A 335 -3.86 20.18 0.94
N PRO A 336 -2.70 20.86 0.86
CA PRO A 336 -1.73 20.59 -0.18
C PRO A 336 -0.94 19.30 0.07
N GLU A 337 -1.29 18.24 -0.65
CA GLU A 337 -0.42 17.07 -0.82
C GLU A 337 0.79 17.42 -1.71
N SER A 338 1.89 16.71 -1.47
CA SER A 338 3.16 16.78 -2.22
C SER A 338 2.96 16.48 -3.70
N GLU A 339 2.36 15.32 -3.98
CA GLU A 339 2.02 14.80 -5.30
C GLU A 339 0.62 14.19 -5.21
N TYR A 340 -0.37 14.82 -5.86
CA TYR A 340 -1.70 14.24 -5.94
C TYR A 340 -1.71 13.04 -6.88
N GLN A 341 -2.52 12.05 -6.53
CA GLN A 341 -2.95 10.99 -7.42
C GLN A 341 -4.47 11.03 -7.61
N PHE A 342 -4.90 10.83 -8.84
CA PHE A 342 -6.27 10.49 -9.16
C PHE A 342 -6.54 9.06 -8.67
N ASN A 343 -7.33 8.92 -7.61
CA ASN A 343 -7.89 7.66 -7.18
C ASN A 343 -9.31 7.60 -7.76
N THR A 344 -9.49 6.85 -8.85
CA THR A 344 -10.78 6.74 -9.54
C THR A 344 -11.45 5.45 -9.13
N ILE A 345 -12.67 5.56 -8.62
CA ILE A 345 -13.53 4.42 -8.30
C ILE A 345 -14.59 4.33 -9.40
N ALA A 346 -14.81 3.13 -9.93
CA ALA A 346 -15.97 2.83 -10.77
C ALA A 346 -16.70 1.61 -10.19
N SER A 347 -18.03 1.66 -10.21
CA SER A 347 -18.90 0.52 -9.91
C SER A 347 -19.45 -0.05 -11.21
N ILE A 348 -19.36 -1.37 -11.38
CA ILE A 348 -19.80 -2.08 -12.57
C ILE A 348 -20.79 -3.15 -12.15
N ASP A 349 -22.00 -3.06 -12.70
CA ASP A 349 -23.07 -4.03 -12.57
C ASP A 349 -22.79 -5.17 -13.57
N MET A 350 -22.47 -6.35 -13.04
CA MET A 350 -21.98 -7.49 -13.80
C MET A 350 -23.11 -8.20 -14.58
N ASP A 351 -24.35 -8.10 -14.10
CA ASP A 351 -25.54 -8.66 -14.74
C ASP A 351 -26.04 -7.79 -15.89
N ASN A 352 -26.05 -6.46 -15.69
CA ASN A 352 -26.48 -5.50 -16.71
C ASN A 352 -25.32 -4.99 -17.58
N GLU A 353 -24.10 -5.49 -17.36
CA GLU A 353 -22.87 -5.18 -18.09
C GLU A 353 -22.68 -3.66 -18.32
N LYS A 354 -22.75 -2.89 -17.24
CA LYS A 354 -22.71 -1.41 -17.30
C LYS A 354 -21.96 -0.79 -16.11
N VAL A 355 -21.34 0.35 -16.34
CA VAL A 355 -20.88 1.23 -15.25
C VAL A 355 -22.11 1.89 -14.62
N VAL A 356 -22.23 1.82 -13.29
CA VAL A 356 -23.34 2.43 -12.52
C VAL A 356 -22.98 3.84 -12.08
N ASP A 357 -21.82 4.02 -11.46
CA ASP A 357 -21.29 5.31 -11.04
C ASP A 357 -19.75 5.32 -11.19
N SER A 358 -19.16 6.52 -11.31
CA SER A 358 -17.71 6.68 -11.21
C SER A 358 -17.34 8.08 -10.73
N LYS A 359 -16.45 8.13 -9.74
CA LYS A 359 -15.95 9.37 -9.13
C LYS A 359 -14.43 9.29 -8.93
N THR A 360 -13.75 10.43 -9.08
CA THR A 360 -12.31 10.54 -8.85
C THR A 360 -12.01 11.45 -7.68
N PHE A 361 -11.17 10.97 -6.76
CA PHE A 361 -10.65 11.74 -5.63
C PHE A 361 -9.15 12.02 -5.84
N MET A 362 -8.76 13.29 -5.80
CA MET A 362 -7.36 13.73 -5.74
C MET A 362 -6.87 13.61 -4.30
N LEU A 363 -6.17 12.52 -4.02
CA LEU A 363 -5.62 12.15 -2.71
C LEU A 363 -4.09 12.07 -2.78
N GLY A 364 -3.44 11.81 -1.65
CA GLY A 364 -2.04 11.36 -1.64
C GLY A 364 -1.91 9.93 -2.23
N TYR A 365 -0.68 9.42 -2.28
CA TYR A 365 -0.40 8.06 -2.73
C TYR A 365 -1.06 7.04 -1.78
N ALA A 366 -2.10 6.34 -2.24
CA ALA A 366 -2.85 5.43 -1.37
C ALA A 366 -2.14 4.08 -1.21
N ASN A 367 -1.97 3.70 0.06
CA ASN A 367 -1.20 2.53 0.48
C ASN A 367 -2.09 1.40 1.03
N THR A 368 -3.38 1.66 1.26
CA THR A 368 -4.30 0.67 1.83
C THR A 368 -5.73 0.92 1.34
N LEU A 369 -6.34 -0.10 0.74
CA LEU A 369 -7.78 -0.19 0.49
C LEU A 369 -8.39 -1.19 1.49
N MET A 370 -9.47 -0.79 2.17
CA MET A 370 -10.33 -1.72 2.90
C MET A 370 -11.76 -1.55 2.39
N VAL A 371 -12.50 -2.64 2.21
CA VAL A 371 -13.89 -2.57 1.74
C VAL A 371 -14.77 -3.45 2.61
N SER A 372 -15.73 -2.85 3.30
CA SER A 372 -16.84 -3.55 3.96
C SER A 372 -18.05 -3.62 3.02
N GLU A 373 -19.09 -4.36 3.40
CA GLU A 373 -20.34 -4.49 2.61
C GLU A 373 -20.97 -3.15 2.18
N ASN A 374 -20.68 -2.05 2.89
CA ASN A 374 -21.33 -0.76 2.69
C ASN A 374 -20.35 0.40 2.41
N ASN A 375 -19.04 0.22 2.62
CA ASN A 375 -18.05 1.30 2.55
C ASN A 375 -16.71 0.86 1.96
N ILE A 376 -16.13 1.71 1.12
CA ILE A 376 -14.72 1.72 0.77
C ILE A 376 -13.97 2.68 1.70
N TYR A 377 -12.81 2.25 2.18
CA TYR A 377 -11.84 3.07 2.89
C TYR A 377 -10.54 3.15 2.11
N ILE A 378 -10.12 4.37 1.80
CA ILE A 378 -8.82 4.65 1.17
C ILE A 378 -7.94 5.35 2.21
N ALA A 379 -6.77 4.77 2.51
CA ALA A 379 -5.85 5.32 3.48
C ALA A 379 -4.43 5.54 2.91
N TYR A 380 -3.80 6.63 3.36
CA TYR A 380 -2.44 7.00 2.98
C TYR A 380 -1.67 7.65 4.13
N GLN A 381 -0.35 7.67 4.00
CA GLN A 381 0.53 8.38 4.92
C GLN A 381 0.52 9.87 4.56
N LYS A 382 0.16 10.73 5.52
CA LYS A 382 0.28 12.18 5.38
C LYS A 382 1.74 12.55 5.10
N GLN A 383 1.96 13.44 4.13
CA GLN A 383 3.31 13.88 3.75
C GLN A 383 3.38 15.40 3.77
N ASN A 384 3.81 15.99 4.90
CA ASN A 384 4.10 17.43 4.92
C ASN A 384 5.52 17.72 4.42
N TYR A 385 5.68 18.92 3.87
CA TYR A 385 6.77 19.25 2.94
C TYR A 385 8.12 19.59 3.61
N TRP A 386 8.14 19.98 4.89
CA TRP A 386 9.32 20.59 5.54
C TRP A 386 10.58 19.71 5.56
N ARG A 387 10.44 18.39 5.45
CA ARG A 387 11.57 17.45 5.58
C ARG A 387 12.44 17.30 4.33
N TRP A 388 11.98 17.74 3.15
CA TRP A 388 12.66 17.44 1.87
C TRP A 388 12.74 18.60 0.85
N GLY A 389 12.24 19.80 1.16
CA GLY A 389 12.19 20.91 0.20
C GLY A 389 12.88 22.20 0.66
N GLY A 390 13.98 22.56 -0.01
CA GLY A 390 14.76 23.79 0.24
C GLY A 390 14.11 25.12 -0.16
N TYR A 391 12.77 25.17 -0.21
CA TYR A 391 11.95 26.37 -0.41
C TYR A 391 11.03 26.68 0.77
N TRP A 392 10.83 25.73 1.69
CA TRP A 392 10.06 25.91 2.92
C TRP A 392 10.81 25.40 4.17
N GLY A 393 12.02 24.86 3.99
CA GLY A 393 12.95 24.58 5.10
C GLY A 393 13.16 25.82 5.96
N ASP A 394 13.27 27.00 5.34
CA ASP A 394 13.43 28.30 6.00
C ASP A 394 12.33 28.57 7.04
N ALA A 395 11.07 28.23 6.76
CA ALA A 395 9.97 28.43 7.71
C ALA A 395 10.07 27.48 8.93
N TYR A 396 10.44 26.21 8.68
CA TYR A 396 10.69 25.23 9.74
C TYR A 396 11.92 25.58 10.58
N GLU A 397 13.03 25.94 9.94
CA GLU A 397 14.28 26.35 10.58
C GLU A 397 14.09 27.64 11.39
N LYS A 398 13.26 28.56 10.91
CA LYS A 398 12.87 29.79 11.62
C LYS A 398 11.97 29.53 12.82
N GLU A 399 10.90 28.75 12.69
CA GLU A 399 10.06 28.34 13.83
C GLU A 399 10.92 27.63 14.90
N ARG A 400 11.77 26.69 14.47
CA ARG A 400 12.73 25.96 15.30
C ARG A 400 13.75 26.88 15.98
N PHE A 401 14.26 27.90 15.29
CA PHE A 401 15.17 28.88 15.89
C PHE A 401 14.44 29.80 16.88
N ASP A 402 13.27 30.32 16.52
CA ASP A 402 12.54 31.32 17.27
C ASP A 402 11.85 30.77 18.53
N ASP A 403 11.25 29.59 18.43
CA ASP A 403 10.43 29.00 19.50
C ASP A 403 11.25 28.05 20.40
N VAL A 404 12.39 27.53 19.93
CA VAL A 404 13.22 26.56 20.68
C VAL A 404 14.60 27.11 21.02
N ILE A 405 15.37 27.59 20.03
CA ILE A 405 16.77 28.00 20.28
C ILE A 405 16.84 29.35 21.01
N LEU A 406 16.22 30.39 20.45
CA LEU A 406 16.30 31.77 20.94
C LEU A 406 15.83 31.94 22.40
N PRO A 407 14.78 31.27 22.91
CA PRO A 407 14.38 31.39 24.30
C PRO A 407 15.41 30.84 25.30
N LEU A 408 16.19 29.84 24.86
CA LEU A 408 17.20 29.10 25.64
C LEU A 408 18.62 29.67 25.51
N LEU A 409 18.87 30.59 24.57
CA LEU A 409 20.16 31.26 24.46
C LEU A 409 20.48 32.10 25.70
N PRO A 410 21.78 32.26 26.07
CA PRO A 410 22.22 33.20 27.10
C PRO A 410 21.59 34.60 26.94
N GLU A 411 21.12 35.18 28.05
CA GLU A 411 20.33 36.43 28.04
C GLU A 411 21.01 37.61 27.31
N GLU A 412 22.34 37.68 27.31
CA GLU A 412 23.09 38.69 26.54
C GLU A 412 22.92 38.52 25.03
N LEU A 413 23.08 37.29 24.51
CA LEU A 413 22.86 36.95 23.10
C LEU A 413 21.40 37.15 22.70
N LYS A 414 20.49 36.63 23.51
CA LYS A 414 19.05 36.72 23.30
C LYS A 414 18.59 38.18 23.20
N THR A 415 19.10 39.05 24.08
CA THR A 415 18.83 40.50 24.03
C THR A 415 19.37 41.13 22.74
N GLN A 416 20.58 40.78 22.31
CA GLN A 416 21.17 41.29 21.05
C GLN A 416 20.36 40.83 19.83
N ILE A 417 19.96 39.56 19.78
CA ILE A 417 19.18 38.97 18.67
C ILE A 417 17.78 39.58 18.61
N VAL A 418 17.06 39.68 19.74
CA VAL A 418 15.73 40.34 19.77
C VAL A 418 15.82 41.79 19.31
N SER A 419 16.86 42.53 19.71
CA SER A 419 17.12 43.91 19.26
C SER A 419 17.38 44.01 17.73
N ILE A 420 17.90 42.96 17.10
CA ILE A 420 18.01 42.89 15.64
C ILE A 420 16.62 42.66 15.01
N LYS A 421 15.85 41.68 15.51
CA LYS A 421 14.51 41.36 15.00
C LYS A 421 13.51 42.51 15.16
N ASP A 422 13.62 43.28 16.24
CA ASP A 422 12.80 44.48 16.46
C ASP A 422 13.01 45.59 15.40
N GLN A 423 14.12 45.56 14.65
CA GLN A 423 14.37 46.49 13.54
C GLN A 423 13.59 46.12 12.27
N LYS A 424 13.04 44.89 12.17
CA LYS A 424 12.23 44.39 11.05
C LYS A 424 12.93 44.56 9.70
N LEU A 425 14.18 44.11 9.65
CA LEU A 425 14.99 44.08 8.44
C LEU A 425 14.42 43.06 7.44
N PRO A 426 14.78 43.13 6.14
CA PRO A 426 14.58 42.03 5.21
C PRO A 426 15.21 40.74 5.77
N GLU A 427 14.57 39.59 5.57
CA GLU A 427 14.93 38.31 6.22
C GLU A 427 16.41 37.92 6.07
N ASN A 428 16.97 38.07 4.86
CA ASN A 428 18.39 37.83 4.60
C ASN A 428 19.33 38.81 5.34
N GLU A 429 18.90 40.06 5.57
CA GLU A 429 19.67 41.06 6.31
C GLU A 429 19.54 40.83 7.83
N GLU A 430 18.34 40.50 8.33
CA GLU A 430 18.09 40.10 9.71
C GLU A 430 19.00 38.91 10.09
N TRP A 431 18.98 37.85 9.28
CA TRP A 431 19.79 36.65 9.53
C TRP A 431 21.29 36.92 9.42
N GLN A 432 21.74 37.82 8.53
CA GLN A 432 23.15 38.22 8.47
C GLN A 432 23.62 38.92 9.75
N GLU A 433 22.83 39.81 10.35
CA GLU A 433 23.20 40.45 11.62
C GLU A 433 23.15 39.46 12.79
N ILE A 434 22.14 38.57 12.85
CA ILE A 434 22.07 37.48 13.84
C ILE A 434 23.29 36.55 13.72
N SER A 435 23.65 36.16 12.50
CA SER A 435 24.79 35.28 12.21
C SER A 435 26.13 35.90 12.65
N LYS A 436 26.32 37.22 12.53
CA LYS A 436 27.49 37.93 13.06
C LYS A 436 27.57 37.84 14.59
N VAL A 437 26.47 38.08 15.28
CA VAL A 437 26.38 38.00 16.75
C VAL A 437 26.73 36.58 17.23
N LEU A 438 26.12 35.56 16.63
CA LEU A 438 26.41 34.16 16.92
C LEU A 438 27.88 33.80 16.60
N SER A 439 28.40 34.24 15.46
CA SER A 439 29.78 33.96 15.03
C SER A 439 30.83 34.52 15.99
N VAL A 440 30.64 35.73 16.52
CA VAL A 440 31.53 36.32 17.54
C VAL A 440 31.52 35.44 18.81
N PHE A 441 30.34 35.15 19.33
CA PHE A 441 30.20 34.35 20.55
C PHE A 441 30.78 32.94 20.43
N PHE A 442 30.48 32.21 19.34
CA PHE A 442 31.04 30.87 19.13
C PHE A 442 32.56 30.90 18.92
N THR A 443 33.12 31.98 18.36
CA THR A 443 34.57 32.16 18.25
C THR A 443 35.23 32.35 19.62
N GLU A 444 34.61 33.09 20.54
CA GLU A 444 35.09 33.27 21.91
C GLU A 444 34.95 31.97 22.74
N LEU A 445 33.85 31.24 22.54
CA LEU A 445 33.57 29.95 23.17
C LEU A 445 34.62 28.89 22.79
N ASP A 446 34.95 28.76 21.51
CA ASP A 446 35.97 27.79 21.03
C ASP A 446 37.36 28.06 21.64
N GLN A 447 37.70 29.33 21.87
CA GLN A 447 39.00 29.75 22.40
C GLN A 447 39.11 29.69 23.94
N ASN A 448 38.03 29.43 24.67
CA ASN A 448 37.99 29.58 26.14
C ASN A 448 37.33 28.39 26.85
N ASP A 449 38.17 27.44 27.30
CA ASP A 449 37.78 26.26 28.09
C ASP A 449 36.81 26.56 29.25
N ASN A 450 36.92 27.71 29.93
CA ASN A 450 36.04 28.04 31.05
C ASN A 450 34.62 28.43 30.57
N LEU A 451 34.50 29.05 29.39
CA LEU A 451 33.19 29.35 28.79
C LEU A 451 32.54 28.08 28.23
N GLN A 452 33.34 27.12 27.74
CA GLN A 452 32.85 25.80 27.33
C GLN A 452 32.21 25.07 28.52
N ASP A 453 32.95 24.95 29.64
CA ASP A 453 32.44 24.35 30.88
C ASP A 453 31.21 25.13 31.43
N GLN A 454 31.16 26.47 31.27
CA GLN A 454 30.04 27.30 31.72
C GLN A 454 28.74 27.09 30.92
N TYR A 455 28.84 26.94 29.59
CA TYR A 455 27.66 26.86 28.71
C TYR A 455 27.31 25.43 28.26
N GLN A 456 28.08 24.41 28.66
CA GLN A 456 27.83 23.01 28.28
C GLN A 456 26.39 22.58 28.58
N ASP A 457 25.90 22.82 29.80
CA ASP A 457 24.54 22.42 30.20
C ASP A 457 23.45 23.14 29.39
N VAL A 458 23.70 24.40 29.00
CA VAL A 458 22.79 25.19 28.14
C VAL A 458 22.71 24.58 26.73
N PHE A 459 23.84 24.16 26.15
CA PHE A 459 23.84 23.53 24.83
C PHE A 459 23.20 22.14 24.83
N GLU A 460 23.45 21.30 25.84
CA GLU A 460 22.73 20.01 25.94
C GLU A 460 21.21 20.25 26.14
N THR A 461 20.81 21.28 26.90
CA THR A 461 19.40 21.68 27.03
C THR A 461 18.79 22.10 25.69
N ILE A 462 19.52 22.90 24.89
CA ILE A 462 19.10 23.28 23.53
C ILE A 462 19.00 22.04 22.63
N LEU A 463 19.96 21.12 22.68
CA LEU A 463 19.94 19.90 21.87
C LEU A 463 18.82 18.93 22.25
N ASP A 464 18.48 18.82 23.54
CA ASP A 464 17.36 18.01 24.01
C ASP A 464 16.02 18.65 23.63
N ALA A 465 15.88 19.99 23.76
CA ALA A 465 14.67 20.70 23.33
C ALA A 465 14.47 20.67 21.81
N LEU A 466 15.57 20.73 21.02
CA LEU A 466 15.53 20.54 19.58
C LEU A 466 15.13 19.10 19.21
N ASP A 467 15.64 18.09 19.90
CA ASP A 467 15.25 16.68 19.69
C ASP A 467 13.76 16.46 19.99
N GLU A 468 13.24 17.05 21.07
CA GLU A 468 11.81 17.01 21.42
C GLU A 468 10.94 17.71 20.34
N TYR A 469 11.34 18.90 19.90
CA TYR A 469 10.65 19.64 18.84
C TYR A 469 10.68 18.90 17.49
N ASP A 470 11.86 18.46 17.05
CA ASP A 470 12.06 17.73 15.79
C ASP A 470 11.29 16.40 15.81
N THR A 471 11.28 15.69 16.95
CA THR A 471 10.48 14.48 17.16
C THR A 471 8.98 14.77 17.08
N LYS A 472 8.50 15.82 17.76
CA LYS A 472 7.09 16.20 17.75
C LYS A 472 6.60 16.56 16.34
N LYS A 473 7.36 17.39 15.60
CA LYS A 473 7.04 17.72 14.20
C LYS A 473 7.05 16.46 13.32
N ALA A 474 8.05 15.59 13.48
CA ALA A 474 8.08 14.31 12.76
C ALA A 474 6.95 13.34 13.17
N MET A 475 6.33 13.46 14.34
CA MET A 475 5.10 12.75 14.70
C MET A 475 3.86 13.40 14.07
N GLU A 476 3.80 14.73 14.00
CA GLU A 476 2.73 15.48 13.31
C GLU A 476 2.71 15.18 11.78
N ASP A 477 3.87 14.84 11.19
CA ASP A 477 4.01 14.24 9.85
C ASP A 477 3.46 12.82 9.77
N ARG A 478 3.75 11.99 10.77
CA ARG A 478 3.53 10.54 10.73
C ARG A 478 2.08 10.17 11.05
N LYS A 479 1.11 10.82 10.39
CA LYS A 479 -0.33 10.51 10.50
C LYS A 479 -0.83 9.69 9.32
N THR A 480 -1.68 8.70 9.56
CA THR A 480 -2.49 8.04 8.52
C THR A 480 -3.73 8.90 8.29
N VAL A 481 -3.95 9.33 7.04
CA VAL A 481 -5.21 9.90 6.57
C VAL A 481 -6.10 8.77 6.09
N ILE A 482 -7.38 8.77 6.48
CA ILE A 482 -8.36 7.75 6.08
C ILE A 482 -9.62 8.43 5.55
N HIS A 483 -10.05 8.06 4.34
CA HIS A 483 -11.28 8.51 3.70
C HIS A 483 -12.32 7.40 3.73
N LYS A 484 -13.54 7.68 4.20
CA LYS A 484 -14.71 6.78 4.16
C LYS A 484 -15.62 7.16 3.01
N ILE A 485 -15.95 6.20 2.15
CA ILE A 485 -16.76 6.35 0.94
C ILE A 485 -17.86 5.28 0.98
N GLY A 486 -19.13 5.67 1.00
CA GLY A 486 -20.26 4.74 0.92
C GLY A 486 -20.44 4.18 -0.50
N ILE A 487 -20.93 2.94 -0.60
CA ILE A 487 -21.11 2.21 -1.87
C ILE A 487 -22.49 1.52 -1.98
N GLN A 488 -23.57 2.24 -1.69
CA GLN A 488 -24.92 1.67 -1.66
C GLN A 488 -25.51 1.51 -3.08
N ASP A 489 -25.96 0.31 -3.43
CA ASP A 489 -26.55 -0.03 -4.74
C ASP A 489 -25.67 0.39 -5.94
N GLY A 490 -24.34 0.36 -5.78
CA GLY A 490 -23.37 0.81 -6.78
C GLY A 490 -23.13 2.33 -6.81
N MET A 491 -23.89 3.15 -6.08
CA MET A 491 -23.65 4.60 -5.97
C MET A 491 -22.47 4.87 -5.04
N ILE A 492 -21.50 5.69 -5.49
CA ILE A 492 -20.25 5.97 -4.78
C ILE A 492 -20.38 7.32 -4.08
N ASP A 493 -20.56 7.40 -2.76
CA ASP A 493 -20.71 8.68 -2.07
C ASP A 493 -19.60 8.94 -1.04
N TYR A 494 -19.11 10.18 -0.99
CA TYR A 494 -18.07 10.54 -0.02
C TYR A 494 -18.69 10.84 1.35
N ASN A 495 -18.29 10.08 2.37
CA ASN A 495 -18.89 10.17 3.69
C ASN A 495 -18.04 11.00 4.67
N ALA A 496 -16.77 10.67 4.91
CA ALA A 496 -16.00 11.34 5.98
C ALA A 496 -14.47 11.21 5.83
N LYS A 497 -13.73 12.10 6.51
CA LYS A 497 -12.25 12.06 6.65
C LYS A 497 -11.86 11.85 8.11
N GLY A 498 -10.93 10.94 8.39
CA GLY A 498 -10.25 10.78 9.67
C GLY A 498 -8.73 10.92 9.56
N GLU A 499 -8.06 11.23 10.66
CA GLU A 499 -6.60 11.19 10.80
C GLU A 499 -6.22 10.54 12.13
N VAL A 500 -5.23 9.63 12.13
CA VAL A 500 -4.69 8.95 13.32
C VAL A 500 -3.16 8.91 13.29
N ASP A 501 -2.49 8.81 14.44
CA ASP A 501 -1.03 8.83 14.51
C ASP A 501 -0.41 7.46 14.23
N GLY A 502 0.69 7.45 13.48
CA GLY A 502 1.38 6.28 12.97
C GLY A 502 1.00 5.95 11.52
N ARG A 503 1.64 4.90 10.99
CA ARG A 503 1.34 4.28 9.70
C ARG A 503 0.55 3.00 9.90
N LEU A 504 -0.36 2.68 8.97
CA LEU A 504 -0.89 1.33 8.83
C LEU A 504 0.24 0.33 8.49
N LEU A 505 0.03 -0.93 8.85
CA LEU A 505 0.82 -2.02 8.26
C LEU A 505 0.30 -2.30 6.85
N ASN A 506 -1.02 -2.54 6.77
CA ASN A 506 -1.73 -3.16 5.66
C ASN A 506 -3.26 -3.12 5.90
N GLN A 507 -4.09 -3.67 5.02
CA GLN A 507 -5.56 -3.59 5.18
C GLN A 507 -6.16 -4.48 6.31
N PHE A 508 -5.45 -5.45 6.89
CA PHE A 508 -5.79 -6.11 8.17
C PHE A 508 -5.54 -5.22 9.40
N SER A 509 -4.79 -4.12 9.26
CA SER A 509 -4.58 -3.14 10.33
C SER A 509 -5.70 -2.10 10.41
N ILE A 510 -6.79 -2.32 9.67
CA ILE A 510 -8.01 -1.51 9.68
C ILE A 510 -9.25 -2.42 9.54
N ASP A 511 -10.29 -2.20 10.33
CA ASP A 511 -11.57 -2.90 10.17
C ASP A 511 -12.81 -2.04 10.50
N GLU A 512 -13.98 -2.42 10.00
CA GLU A 512 -15.28 -1.84 10.37
C GLU A 512 -16.12 -2.87 11.14
N ASN A 513 -16.50 -2.54 12.37
CA ASN A 513 -17.33 -3.38 13.23
C ASN A 513 -18.38 -2.52 13.94
N GLN A 514 -19.66 -2.91 13.85
CA GLN A 514 -20.80 -2.23 14.47
C GLN A 514 -20.87 -0.71 14.16
N GLY A 515 -20.42 -0.30 12.97
CA GLY A 515 -20.38 1.10 12.52
C GLY A 515 -19.21 1.93 13.06
N TYR A 516 -18.30 1.32 13.83
CA TYR A 516 -17.02 1.90 14.23
C TYR A 516 -15.92 1.43 13.30
N LEU A 517 -15.01 2.34 12.93
CA LEU A 517 -13.76 1.98 12.26
C LEU A 517 -12.67 1.79 13.32
N ARG A 518 -11.97 0.67 13.29
CA ARG A 518 -10.90 0.34 14.25
C ARG A 518 -9.60 0.20 13.49
N VAL A 519 -8.52 0.74 14.05
CA VAL A 519 -7.28 0.98 13.31
C VAL A 519 -6.07 0.70 14.20
N ALA A 520 -5.12 -0.07 13.71
CA ALA A 520 -3.85 -0.35 14.38
C ALA A 520 -2.70 0.27 13.57
N THR A 521 -1.79 0.98 14.24
CA THR A 521 -0.70 1.72 13.58
C THR A 521 0.63 1.57 14.31
N THR A 522 1.72 1.74 13.56
CA THR A 522 3.07 1.90 14.11
C THR A 522 3.54 3.35 13.94
N VAL A 523 4.00 3.98 15.02
CA VAL A 523 4.85 5.18 14.98
C VAL A 523 6.31 4.71 14.92
N ASP A 524 7.10 5.27 14.01
CA ASP A 524 8.55 5.02 13.93
C ASP A 524 9.25 6.30 13.45
N VAL A 525 9.67 7.14 14.39
CA VAL A 525 10.34 8.42 14.13
C VAL A 525 11.82 8.29 14.44
N TRP A 526 12.66 8.80 13.55
CA TRP A 526 14.11 8.87 13.74
C TRP A 526 14.56 10.33 13.86
N ALA A 527 14.88 10.74 15.09
CA ALA A 527 15.48 12.02 15.45
C ALA A 527 16.91 11.79 16.02
N ARG A 528 17.33 12.47 17.09
CA ARG A 528 18.57 12.10 17.84
C ARG A 528 18.41 10.75 18.53
N LYS A 529 17.16 10.37 18.84
CA LYS A 529 16.72 9.04 19.28
C LYS A 529 15.70 8.47 18.28
N ARG A 530 15.61 7.15 18.21
CA ARG A 530 14.46 6.48 17.59
C ARG A 530 13.32 6.49 18.60
N VAL A 531 12.12 6.83 18.16
CA VAL A 531 10.88 6.64 18.92
C VAL A 531 10.00 5.73 18.11
N GLN A 532 9.77 4.52 18.63
CA GLN A 532 9.00 3.48 17.97
C GLN A 532 8.02 2.85 18.95
N TYR A 533 6.74 2.77 18.57
CA TYR A 533 5.66 2.17 19.37
C TYR A 533 4.42 1.98 18.50
N ASN A 534 3.41 1.30 19.04
CA ASN A 534 2.19 0.94 18.32
C ASN A 534 0.95 1.50 19.01
N ASN A 535 -0.07 1.80 18.22
CA ASN A 535 -1.33 2.36 18.70
C ASN A 535 -2.52 1.57 18.16
N VAL A 536 -3.64 1.63 18.87
CA VAL A 536 -4.95 1.18 18.41
C VAL A 536 -5.96 2.30 18.63
N TYR A 537 -6.69 2.65 17.58
CA TYR A 537 -7.72 3.69 17.59
C TYR A 537 -9.09 3.10 17.24
N VAL A 538 -10.13 3.74 17.77
CA VAL A 538 -11.51 3.48 17.39
C VAL A 538 -12.16 4.82 17.03
N LEU A 539 -12.70 4.90 15.82
CA LEU A 539 -13.33 6.08 15.24
C LEU A 539 -14.83 5.84 15.09
N ASP A 540 -15.63 6.89 15.29
CA ASP A 540 -17.07 6.87 15.00
C ASP A 540 -17.38 6.96 13.50
N SER A 541 -18.67 6.90 13.14
CA SER A 541 -19.15 7.01 11.76
C SER A 541 -18.81 8.34 11.09
N GLY A 542 -18.54 9.39 11.86
CA GLY A 542 -18.03 10.68 11.38
C GLY A 542 -16.51 10.74 11.28
N MET A 543 -15.82 9.60 11.41
CA MET A 543 -14.36 9.45 11.38
C MET A 543 -13.63 10.25 12.46
N LYS A 544 -14.28 10.47 13.61
CA LYS A 544 -13.65 11.06 14.80
C LYS A 544 -13.22 9.97 15.77
N THR A 545 -11.98 10.04 16.26
CA THR A 545 -11.48 9.15 17.33
C THR A 545 -12.34 9.29 18.60
N ILE A 546 -12.86 8.17 19.08
CA ILE A 546 -13.66 8.07 20.31
C ILE A 546 -13.00 7.20 21.40
N GLY A 547 -12.00 6.40 21.03
CA GLY A 547 -11.18 5.59 21.93
C GLY A 547 -9.79 5.37 21.34
N GLU A 548 -8.79 5.28 22.21
CA GLU A 548 -7.39 5.10 21.83
C GLU A 548 -6.62 4.28 22.89
N LEU A 549 -5.66 3.49 22.42
CA LEU A 549 -4.68 2.76 23.22
C LEU A 549 -3.33 3.01 22.55
N THR A 550 -2.49 3.85 23.16
CA THR A 550 -1.22 4.30 22.57
C THR A 550 -0.02 3.75 23.34
N GLY A 551 1.15 3.71 22.71
CA GLY A 551 2.39 3.27 23.37
C GLY A 551 2.49 1.76 23.59
N VAL A 552 1.79 0.94 22.82
CA VAL A 552 1.86 -0.53 22.91
C VAL A 552 3.18 -1.02 22.30
N ALA A 553 3.90 -1.87 23.04
CA ALA A 553 5.20 -2.43 22.65
C ALA A 553 6.22 -1.35 22.23
N GLU A 554 6.69 -0.58 23.20
CA GLU A 554 7.78 0.39 23.00
C GLU A 554 9.02 -0.28 22.37
N ASP A 555 9.65 0.43 21.43
CA ASP A 555 10.74 -0.02 20.55
C ASP A 555 10.40 -1.18 19.58
N GLU A 556 9.12 -1.54 19.39
CA GLU A 556 8.68 -2.58 18.45
C GLU A 556 7.72 -2.03 17.37
N GLN A 557 7.61 -2.72 16.23
CA GLN A 557 6.60 -2.44 15.20
C GLN A 557 5.63 -3.61 15.02
N ILE A 558 4.44 -3.31 14.51
CA ILE A 558 3.46 -4.32 14.08
C ILE A 558 4.04 -5.13 12.90
N TYR A 559 3.93 -6.45 12.99
CA TYR A 559 4.23 -7.42 11.93
C TYR A 559 2.98 -8.15 11.43
N SER A 560 1.94 -8.26 12.25
CA SER A 560 0.62 -8.74 11.83
C SER A 560 -0.48 -8.26 12.77
N THR A 561 -1.68 -8.09 12.24
CA THR A 561 -2.90 -7.79 13.00
C THR A 561 -4.06 -8.62 12.48
N ARG A 562 -5.00 -8.97 13.37
CA ARG A 562 -6.29 -9.52 12.98
C ARG A 562 -7.36 -9.11 13.96
N PHE A 563 -8.32 -8.32 13.48
CA PHE A 563 -9.55 -8.04 14.21
C PHE A 563 -10.47 -9.27 14.16
N LEU A 564 -11.17 -9.55 15.26
CA LEU A 564 -12.13 -10.64 15.37
C LEU A 564 -13.21 -10.31 16.41
N GLY A 565 -14.44 -10.04 15.95
CA GLY A 565 -15.51 -9.58 16.81
C GLY A 565 -15.06 -8.39 17.67
N ASN A 566 -15.15 -8.51 18.99
CA ASN A 566 -14.76 -7.46 19.94
C ASN A 566 -13.28 -7.48 20.37
N LYS A 567 -12.38 -8.11 19.59
CA LYS A 567 -10.95 -8.20 19.91
C LYS A 567 -10.05 -7.81 18.74
N LEU A 568 -8.82 -7.42 19.04
CA LEU A 568 -7.70 -7.35 18.10
C LEU A 568 -6.57 -8.26 18.59
N TYR A 569 -6.10 -9.13 17.71
CA TYR A 569 -4.86 -9.88 17.89
C TYR A 569 -3.75 -9.14 17.16
N MET A 570 -2.64 -8.85 17.83
CA MET A 570 -1.54 -8.05 17.28
C MET A 570 -0.21 -8.69 17.61
N VAL A 571 0.64 -8.83 16.59
CA VAL A 571 2.00 -9.35 16.69
C VAL A 571 2.97 -8.21 16.42
N THR A 572 3.92 -8.01 17.34
CA THR A 572 5.01 -7.04 17.18
C THR A 572 6.35 -7.75 17.21
N PHE A 573 7.43 -7.08 16.76
CA PHE A 573 8.75 -7.70 16.84
C PHE A 573 9.89 -6.69 16.91
N ARG A 574 10.84 -6.98 17.82
CA ARG A 574 12.20 -6.43 17.85
C ARG A 574 13.26 -7.52 18.04
N GLN A 575 13.02 -8.45 18.97
CA GLN A 575 13.89 -9.61 19.28
C GLN A 575 13.11 -10.87 19.69
N THR A 576 11.95 -10.71 20.33
CA THR A 576 11.01 -11.79 20.64
C THR A 576 9.61 -11.27 20.24
N ASP A 577 8.70 -12.13 19.79
CA ASP A 577 7.34 -11.75 19.37
C ASP A 577 6.39 -11.80 20.57
N PRO A 578 5.79 -10.68 21.01
CA PRO A 578 4.63 -10.68 21.86
C PRO A 578 3.37 -10.73 20.99
N PHE A 579 2.68 -11.86 21.04
CA PHE A 579 1.30 -11.98 20.58
C PHE A 579 0.38 -11.32 21.63
N PHE A 580 -0.16 -10.15 21.32
CA PHE A 580 -1.09 -9.40 22.16
C PHE A 580 -2.54 -9.74 21.85
N VAL A 581 -3.36 -9.81 22.90
CA VAL A 581 -4.82 -9.79 22.82
C VAL A 581 -5.32 -8.45 23.36
N ILE A 582 -6.05 -7.70 22.54
CA ILE A 582 -6.55 -6.35 22.85
C ILE A 582 -8.08 -6.36 22.87
N ASP A 583 -8.66 -5.84 23.96
CA ASP A 583 -10.11 -5.65 24.14
C ASP A 583 -10.59 -4.45 23.32
N LEU A 584 -11.65 -4.66 22.54
CA LEU A 584 -12.37 -3.65 21.77
C LEU A 584 -13.89 -3.71 22.04
N SER A 585 -14.31 -4.32 23.16
CA SER A 585 -15.72 -4.44 23.56
C SER A 585 -16.33 -3.14 24.09
N ASP A 586 -15.51 -2.23 24.63
CA ASP A 586 -15.86 -0.83 24.83
C ASP A 586 -15.09 0.03 23.80
N PRO A 587 -15.77 0.54 22.75
CA PRO A 587 -15.17 1.40 21.73
C PRO A 587 -14.44 2.64 22.26
N ARG A 588 -14.71 3.07 23.50
CA ARG A 588 -14.06 4.25 24.10
C ARG A 588 -12.87 3.93 25.00
N ASN A 589 -12.66 2.66 25.33
CA ASN A 589 -11.65 2.24 26.30
C ASN A 589 -10.95 0.94 25.86
N PRO A 590 -10.26 0.95 24.70
CA PRO A 590 -9.43 -0.18 24.27
C PRO A 590 -8.28 -0.42 25.26
N LYS A 591 -7.92 -1.69 25.48
CA LYS A 591 -6.89 -2.08 26.47
C LYS A 591 -6.26 -3.43 26.11
N VAL A 592 -5.02 -3.66 26.53
CA VAL A 592 -4.40 -4.99 26.47
C VAL A 592 -5.05 -5.90 27.52
N LEU A 593 -5.36 -7.15 27.13
CA LEU A 593 -5.86 -8.21 28.00
C LEU A 593 -4.75 -9.16 28.42
N GLY A 594 -3.93 -9.61 27.46
CA GLY A 594 -2.83 -10.54 27.68
C GLY A 594 -1.73 -10.41 26.61
N GLU A 595 -0.54 -10.91 26.94
CA GLU A 595 0.60 -11.06 26.03
C GLU A 595 1.18 -12.48 26.12
N LEU A 596 1.55 -13.07 24.99
CA LEU A 596 2.29 -14.33 24.91
C LEU A 596 3.58 -14.10 24.14
N LYS A 597 4.74 -14.31 24.79
CA LYS A 597 6.06 -14.11 24.17
C LYS A 597 6.63 -15.42 23.63
N ILE A 598 6.85 -15.49 22.32
CA ILE A 598 7.45 -16.65 21.64
C ILE A 598 8.60 -16.26 20.70
N PRO A 599 9.55 -17.18 20.42
CA PRO A 599 10.52 -17.00 19.34
C PRO A 599 9.84 -16.92 17.96
N GLY A 600 10.45 -16.14 17.05
CA GLY A 600 9.95 -15.86 15.71
C GLY A 600 8.70 -15.00 15.69
N PHE A 601 8.37 -14.36 14.56
CA PHE A 601 7.16 -13.54 14.42
C PHE A 601 6.16 -14.15 13.44
N SER A 602 4.88 -13.83 13.60
CA SER A 602 3.84 -14.09 12.60
C SER A 602 3.72 -12.91 11.63
N ASN A 603 3.65 -13.17 10.32
CA ASN A 603 3.34 -12.19 9.29
C ASN A 603 1.83 -12.17 8.98
N TYR A 604 1.19 -13.34 9.02
CA TYR A 604 -0.23 -13.52 8.77
C TYR A 604 -0.89 -14.22 9.95
N LEU A 605 -2.04 -13.69 10.40
CA LEU A 605 -2.86 -14.25 11.46
C LEU A 605 -4.24 -14.62 10.89
N HIS A 606 -4.63 -15.89 10.98
CA HIS A 606 -5.91 -16.42 10.51
C HIS A 606 -6.76 -16.98 11.68
N PRO A 607 -8.01 -16.54 11.87
CA PRO A 607 -8.90 -17.08 12.89
C PRO A 607 -9.33 -18.52 12.57
N TYR A 608 -8.91 -19.50 13.37
CA TYR A 608 -9.40 -20.87 13.26
C TYR A 608 -10.85 -20.97 13.76
N ASP A 609 -11.15 -20.46 14.96
CA ASP A 609 -12.52 -20.23 15.47
C ASP A 609 -12.63 -18.88 16.22
N GLU A 610 -13.43 -18.79 17.28
CA GLU A 610 -13.55 -17.60 18.14
C GLU A 610 -12.50 -17.55 19.27
N ASN A 611 -11.90 -18.72 19.54
CA ASN A 611 -11.00 -19.04 20.63
C ASN A 611 -9.62 -19.50 20.15
N HIS A 612 -9.42 -19.72 18.85
CA HIS A 612 -8.13 -20.14 18.29
C HIS A 612 -7.68 -19.33 17.08
N ILE A 613 -6.39 -19.02 17.01
CA ILE A 613 -5.75 -18.28 15.91
C ILE A 613 -4.57 -19.11 15.36
N ILE A 614 -4.45 -19.18 14.03
CA ILE A 614 -3.26 -19.70 13.33
C ILE A 614 -2.36 -18.51 12.96
N GLY A 615 -1.10 -18.52 13.38
CA GLY A 615 -0.07 -17.60 12.89
C GLY A 615 0.87 -18.27 11.89
N VAL A 616 1.14 -17.62 10.77
CA VAL A 616 2.16 -18.01 9.78
C VAL A 616 3.20 -16.92 9.65
N GLY A 617 4.48 -17.27 9.73
CA GLY A 617 5.59 -16.31 9.72
C GLY A 617 6.96 -16.95 9.66
N LYS A 618 7.95 -16.38 10.36
CA LYS A 618 9.32 -16.89 10.44
C LYS A 618 9.67 -17.31 11.87
N GLU A 619 10.37 -18.42 12.04
CA GLU A 619 11.02 -18.78 13.31
C GLU A 619 12.31 -17.96 13.49
N THR A 620 12.76 -17.72 14.73
CA THR A 620 14.04 -17.05 15.00
C THR A 620 14.85 -17.74 16.09
N THR A 621 16.18 -17.69 15.93
CA THR A 621 17.13 -18.11 16.97
C THR A 621 17.96 -16.93 17.46
N GLU A 622 18.16 -16.81 18.77
CA GLU A 622 19.16 -15.91 19.35
C GLU A 622 20.57 -16.41 19.03
N GLY A 623 21.44 -15.51 18.58
CA GLY A 623 22.88 -15.75 18.43
C GLY A 623 23.67 -15.28 19.66
N ASP A 624 24.87 -15.84 19.84
CA ASP A 624 25.76 -15.63 21.00
C ASP A 624 26.09 -14.16 21.36
N PHE A 625 25.81 -13.22 20.45
CA PHE A 625 26.05 -11.78 20.60
C PHE A 625 24.77 -10.94 20.82
N GLY A 626 23.62 -11.57 21.08
CA GLY A 626 22.34 -10.89 21.37
C GLY A 626 21.61 -10.35 20.13
N GLY A 627 21.97 -10.84 18.94
CA GLY A 627 21.23 -10.60 17.70
C GLY A 627 20.35 -11.81 17.35
N VAL A 628 19.24 -11.58 16.66
CA VAL A 628 18.33 -12.65 16.22
C VAL A 628 18.52 -12.95 14.74
N THR A 629 18.44 -14.24 14.38
CA THR A 629 18.50 -14.72 13.00
C THR A 629 17.18 -15.40 12.65
N THR A 630 16.55 -15.02 11.55
CA THR A 630 15.39 -15.70 10.98
C THR A 630 15.79 -17.04 10.36
N THR A 631 15.02 -18.09 10.64
CA THR A 631 15.27 -19.45 10.16
C THR A 631 14.16 -19.88 9.20
N GLY A 632 13.42 -20.94 9.52
CA GLY A 632 12.37 -21.51 8.67
C GLY A 632 11.03 -20.77 8.74
N ILE A 633 10.07 -21.25 7.93
CA ILE A 633 8.66 -20.86 8.06
C ILE A 633 8.11 -21.42 9.38
N LYS A 634 7.48 -20.56 10.19
CA LYS A 634 6.78 -20.93 11.43
C LYS A 634 5.29 -20.97 11.18
N ILE A 635 4.63 -22.06 11.59
CA ILE A 635 3.18 -22.17 11.73
C ILE A 635 2.91 -22.39 13.21
N ALA A 636 2.06 -21.58 13.82
CA ALA A 636 1.73 -21.64 15.24
C ALA A 636 0.21 -21.65 15.43
N LEU A 637 -0.29 -22.49 16.34
CA LEU A 637 -1.69 -22.49 16.77
C LEU A 637 -1.77 -21.93 18.19
N PHE A 638 -2.59 -20.90 18.37
CA PHE A 638 -2.81 -20.23 19.65
C PHE A 638 -4.20 -20.51 20.18
N ASP A 639 -4.31 -20.82 21.48
CA ASP A 639 -5.56 -20.80 22.25
C ASP A 639 -5.66 -19.44 22.96
N VAL A 640 -6.80 -18.78 22.75
CA VAL A 640 -7.15 -17.45 23.26
C VAL A 640 -8.51 -17.47 23.96
N THR A 641 -8.94 -18.66 24.45
CA THR A 641 -10.12 -18.87 25.29
C THR A 641 -10.04 -18.05 26.58
N ASP A 642 -8.91 -18.10 27.30
CA ASP A 642 -8.57 -17.08 28.30
C ASP A 642 -7.71 -15.99 27.65
N VAL A 643 -8.39 -14.93 27.25
CA VAL A 643 -7.79 -13.72 26.66
C VAL A 643 -6.73 -13.04 27.52
N ASN A 644 -6.64 -13.33 28.81
CA ASN A 644 -5.66 -12.76 29.73
C ASN A 644 -4.38 -13.62 29.85
N ASP A 645 -4.45 -14.88 29.43
CA ASP A 645 -3.34 -15.85 29.45
C ASP A 645 -3.32 -16.68 28.14
N PRO A 646 -3.15 -16.03 26.97
CA PRO A 646 -3.12 -16.71 25.68
C PRO A 646 -1.99 -17.75 25.61
N GLN A 647 -2.27 -18.96 25.11
CA GLN A 647 -1.34 -20.08 25.07
C GLN A 647 -0.95 -20.49 23.65
N LEU A 648 0.27 -21.01 23.48
CA LEU A 648 0.66 -21.75 22.28
C LEU A 648 0.24 -23.21 22.44
N VAL A 649 -0.68 -23.68 21.60
CA VAL A 649 -1.12 -25.08 21.54
C VAL A 649 -0.04 -25.95 20.90
N ASP A 650 0.39 -25.56 19.69
CA ASP A 650 1.37 -26.31 18.91
C ASP A 650 2.12 -25.40 17.92
N LYS A 651 3.28 -25.84 17.45
CA LYS A 651 4.01 -25.18 16.36
C LYS A 651 4.79 -26.14 15.46
N VAL A 652 4.81 -25.81 14.17
CA VAL A 652 5.63 -26.47 13.15
C VAL A 652 6.61 -25.46 12.55
N VAL A 653 7.87 -25.88 12.35
CA VAL A 653 8.91 -25.07 11.71
C VAL A 653 9.47 -25.81 10.50
N ILE A 654 9.54 -25.15 9.35
CA ILE A 654 9.84 -25.75 8.04
C ILE A 654 11.04 -25.06 7.40
N GLY A 655 12.06 -25.85 7.07
CA GLY A 655 13.31 -25.40 6.44
C GLY A 655 14.21 -24.55 7.35
N ASP A 656 15.26 -23.97 6.76
CA ASP A 656 16.22 -23.06 7.40
C ASP A 656 16.15 -21.64 6.78
N SER A 657 17.00 -20.71 7.23
CA SER A 657 17.07 -19.31 6.78
C SER A 657 17.01 -19.17 5.26
N GLY A 658 16.06 -18.37 4.79
CA GLY A 658 15.77 -18.17 3.37
C GLY A 658 14.61 -19.03 2.86
N SER A 659 14.07 -19.95 3.65
CA SER A 659 12.79 -20.59 3.33
C SER A 659 11.68 -19.54 3.27
N ASP A 660 10.79 -19.65 2.29
CA ASP A 660 9.78 -18.63 1.99
C ASP A 660 8.39 -19.20 1.62
N SER A 661 7.36 -18.36 1.63
CA SER A 661 5.99 -18.76 1.33
C SER A 661 5.18 -17.54 0.86
N PRO A 662 4.39 -17.64 -0.23
CA PRO A 662 3.49 -16.59 -0.68
C PRO A 662 2.53 -16.08 0.40
N VAL A 663 2.15 -16.93 1.35
CA VAL A 663 1.25 -16.61 2.48
C VAL A 663 1.75 -15.45 3.35
N LEU A 664 3.06 -15.16 3.33
CA LEU A 664 3.66 -14.09 4.12
C LEU A 664 3.37 -12.68 3.57
N TYR A 665 2.96 -12.58 2.30
CA TYR A 665 2.66 -11.32 1.60
C TYR A 665 1.38 -11.36 0.76
N ASP A 666 0.79 -12.54 0.54
CA ASP A 666 -0.44 -12.76 -0.20
C ASP A 666 -1.31 -13.82 0.49
N HIS A 667 -2.31 -13.35 1.23
CA HIS A 667 -3.23 -14.18 2.00
C HIS A 667 -4.05 -15.15 1.12
N LYS A 668 -4.20 -14.90 -0.19
CA LYS A 668 -4.97 -15.74 -1.12
C LYS A 668 -4.27 -17.08 -1.37
N ALA A 669 -2.98 -17.18 -1.05
CA ALA A 669 -2.22 -18.42 -1.04
C ALA A 669 -2.51 -19.34 0.17
N PHE A 670 -3.24 -18.87 1.19
CA PHE A 670 -3.58 -19.65 2.39
C PHE A 670 -4.93 -20.35 2.18
N LEU A 671 -4.91 -21.67 2.01
CA LEU A 671 -6.12 -22.49 1.93
C LEU A 671 -6.38 -23.15 3.28
N PHE A 672 -7.56 -22.92 3.86
CA PHE A 672 -7.98 -23.51 5.13
C PHE A 672 -9.46 -23.91 5.10
N SER A 673 -9.77 -25.06 5.70
CA SER A 673 -11.14 -25.51 5.98
C SER A 673 -11.19 -26.16 7.36
N LYS A 674 -11.91 -25.53 8.31
CA LYS A 674 -12.13 -26.11 9.64
C LYS A 674 -12.91 -27.42 9.55
N GLU A 675 -13.88 -27.53 8.65
CA GLU A 675 -14.73 -28.71 8.51
C GLU A 675 -13.94 -29.94 8.04
N LYS A 676 -13.07 -29.78 7.05
CA LYS A 676 -12.11 -30.83 6.63
C LYS A 676 -10.90 -30.97 7.56
N ASN A 677 -10.74 -30.10 8.55
CA ASN A 677 -9.52 -29.93 9.36
C ASN A 677 -8.26 -29.72 8.48
N LEU A 678 -8.41 -29.06 7.33
CA LEU A 678 -7.41 -28.95 6.27
C LEU A 678 -6.71 -27.59 6.30
N LEU A 679 -5.38 -27.58 6.20
CA LEU A 679 -4.57 -26.40 5.93
C LEU A 679 -3.56 -26.73 4.82
N VAL A 680 -3.47 -25.88 3.80
CA VAL A 680 -2.49 -26.02 2.71
C VAL A 680 -1.73 -24.71 2.51
N LEU A 681 -0.41 -24.80 2.46
CA LEU A 681 0.50 -23.66 2.34
C LEU A 681 1.53 -23.93 1.23
N PRO A 682 1.61 -23.09 0.19
CA PRO A 682 2.74 -23.12 -0.74
C PRO A 682 4.03 -22.67 -0.04
N ILE A 683 5.11 -23.45 -0.15
CA ILE A 683 6.39 -23.22 0.54
C ILE A 683 7.56 -23.49 -0.40
N THR A 684 8.51 -22.56 -0.40
CA THR A 684 9.88 -22.71 -0.91
C THR A 684 10.79 -23.05 0.29
N GLU A 685 11.09 -24.33 0.47
CA GLU A 685 11.81 -24.88 1.63
C GLU A 685 13.32 -24.96 1.35
N VAL A 686 14.14 -24.33 2.19
CA VAL A 686 15.60 -24.59 2.24
C VAL A 686 15.80 -25.88 3.04
N THR A 687 15.87 -27.01 2.33
CA THR A 687 15.97 -28.37 2.90
C THR A 687 17.35 -28.69 3.48
N GLU A 688 18.42 -28.17 2.86
CA GLU A 688 19.80 -28.35 3.31
C GLU A 688 20.60 -27.07 3.07
N ARG A 689 21.44 -26.67 4.03
CA ARG A 689 22.28 -25.48 3.94
C ARG A 689 23.75 -25.84 4.18
N THR A 690 24.52 -25.93 3.11
CA THR A 690 25.94 -26.29 3.16
C THR A 690 26.81 -25.04 3.15
N LYS A 691 27.61 -24.83 4.21
CA LYS A 691 28.56 -23.72 4.29
C LYS A 691 29.78 -23.98 3.39
N LEU A 692 29.89 -23.23 2.28
CA LEU A 692 31.00 -23.32 1.33
C LEU A 692 32.20 -22.44 1.73
N SER A 693 31.97 -21.30 2.39
CA SER A 693 33.02 -20.44 2.94
C SER A 693 32.49 -19.57 4.08
N GLN A 694 33.31 -18.68 4.64
CA GLN A 694 32.88 -17.74 5.68
C GLN A 694 31.72 -16.81 5.25
N TYR A 695 31.57 -16.56 3.94
CA TYR A 695 30.54 -15.69 3.36
C TYR A 695 29.71 -16.37 2.25
N ARG A 696 29.78 -17.70 2.11
CA ARG A 696 29.04 -18.43 1.07
C ARG A 696 28.38 -19.69 1.61
N TYR A 697 27.11 -19.86 1.26
CA TYR A 697 26.31 -21.04 1.51
C TYR A 697 25.80 -21.57 0.17
N SER A 698 25.59 -22.88 0.10
CA SER A 698 24.84 -23.57 -0.94
C SER A 698 23.56 -24.10 -0.33
N ASN A 699 22.42 -23.78 -0.91
CA ASN A 699 21.11 -24.20 -0.43
C ASN A 699 20.54 -25.26 -1.38
N SER A 700 20.03 -26.35 -0.83
CA SER A 700 19.17 -27.32 -1.55
C SER A 700 17.72 -26.87 -1.35
N ILE A 701 17.05 -26.41 -2.41
CA ILE A 701 15.70 -25.86 -2.34
C ILE A 701 14.66 -26.88 -2.83
N TRP A 702 13.55 -27.00 -2.12
CA TRP A 702 12.33 -27.70 -2.53
C TRP A 702 11.19 -26.70 -2.70
N HIS A 703 10.41 -26.83 -3.78
CA HIS A 703 9.23 -26.00 -4.04
C HIS A 703 7.98 -26.87 -4.10
N GLY A 704 6.89 -26.45 -3.45
CA GLY A 704 5.63 -27.17 -3.51
C GLY A 704 4.60 -26.61 -2.52
N ALA A 705 3.59 -27.42 -2.21
CA ALA A 705 2.64 -27.15 -1.13
C ALA A 705 2.78 -28.18 -0.02
N TYR A 706 2.78 -27.72 1.23
CA TYR A 706 2.58 -28.58 2.39
C TYR A 706 1.09 -28.71 2.69
N VAL A 707 0.68 -29.91 3.08
CA VAL A 707 -0.68 -30.22 3.52
C VAL A 707 -0.62 -30.64 4.98
N PHE A 708 -1.43 -29.99 5.81
CA PHE A 708 -1.56 -30.27 7.24
C PHE A 708 -3.00 -30.62 7.58
N LYS A 709 -3.14 -31.47 8.59
CA LYS A 709 -4.36 -31.57 9.37
C LYS A 709 -4.22 -30.64 10.58
N VAL A 710 -5.16 -29.70 10.75
CA VAL A 710 -5.17 -28.74 11.86
C VAL A 710 -6.46 -28.89 12.64
N THR A 711 -6.32 -29.05 13.95
CA THR A 711 -7.44 -29.16 14.90
C THR A 711 -7.19 -28.23 16.10
N GLU A 712 -8.16 -28.09 16.99
CA GLU A 712 -8.01 -27.36 18.27
C GLU A 712 -6.91 -27.99 19.18
N GLU A 713 -6.51 -29.24 18.91
CA GLU A 713 -5.50 -29.98 19.68
C GLU A 713 -4.07 -29.87 19.12
N GLY A 714 -3.86 -29.40 17.87
CA GLY A 714 -2.54 -29.31 17.24
C GLY A 714 -2.50 -29.35 15.70
N ILE A 715 -1.28 -29.40 15.16
CA ILE A 715 -0.94 -29.32 13.72
C ILE A 715 -0.15 -30.56 13.28
N ASP A 716 -0.80 -31.49 12.58
CA ASP A 716 -0.16 -32.67 11.99
C ASP A 716 0.22 -32.40 10.52
N THR A 717 1.46 -32.71 10.10
CA THR A 717 1.81 -32.68 8.66
C THR A 717 1.31 -33.94 7.97
N THR A 718 0.33 -33.81 7.08
CA THR A 718 -0.26 -34.92 6.31
C THR A 718 0.63 -35.31 5.13
N GLY A 719 1.20 -34.34 4.42
CA GLY A 719 2.06 -34.62 3.27
C GLY A 719 2.54 -33.38 2.54
N LYS A 720 3.12 -33.59 1.34
CA LYS A 720 3.61 -32.52 0.48
C LYS A 720 3.29 -32.83 -0.99
N VAL A 721 2.86 -31.83 -1.76
CA VAL A 721 2.69 -31.91 -3.22
C VAL A 721 3.76 -31.05 -3.88
N THR A 722 4.40 -31.54 -4.95
CA THR A 722 5.37 -30.76 -5.74
C THR A 722 5.13 -30.88 -7.24
N HIS A 723 5.34 -29.76 -7.91
CA HIS A 723 5.25 -29.59 -9.36
C HIS A 723 6.65 -29.63 -10.02
N SER A 724 7.72 -29.48 -9.24
CA SER A 724 9.10 -29.46 -9.76
C SER A 724 9.69 -30.86 -9.82
N SER A 725 10.27 -31.23 -10.97
CA SER A 725 10.87 -32.55 -11.19
C SER A 725 12.34 -32.64 -10.77
N THR A 726 12.95 -31.52 -10.38
CA THR A 726 14.36 -31.40 -10.06
C THR A 726 14.54 -30.74 -8.70
N LYS A 727 15.45 -31.28 -7.87
CA LYS A 727 16.06 -30.46 -6.81
C LYS A 727 16.77 -29.29 -7.50
N SER A 728 16.41 -28.05 -7.15
CA SER A 728 17.09 -26.86 -7.67
C SER A 728 18.52 -26.84 -7.14
N GLU A 729 19.47 -27.28 -7.96
CA GLU A 729 20.89 -27.06 -7.72
C GLU A 729 21.25 -25.65 -8.21
N TYR A 730 21.61 -24.78 -7.26
CA TYR A 730 22.20 -23.45 -7.44
C TYR A 730 21.28 -22.28 -7.85
N TRP A 731 21.39 -21.20 -7.05
CA TRP A 731 21.02 -19.79 -7.28
C TRP A 731 19.56 -19.39 -7.52
N TYR A 732 18.67 -20.25 -8.00
CA TYR A 732 17.30 -19.84 -8.34
C TYR A 732 16.33 -20.08 -7.18
N TRP A 733 15.91 -18.98 -6.55
CA TRP A 733 14.77 -18.91 -5.61
C TRP A 733 13.40 -18.98 -6.30
N TRP A 734 13.39 -18.86 -7.63
CA TRP A 734 12.20 -18.89 -8.47
C TRP A 734 12.24 -20.10 -9.40
N ASP A 735 11.14 -20.86 -9.41
CA ASP A 735 10.83 -21.90 -10.39
C ASP A 735 9.41 -21.61 -10.89
N ALA A 736 9.19 -21.62 -12.20
CA ALA A 736 7.85 -21.50 -12.78
C ALA A 736 6.92 -22.66 -12.37
N ALA A 737 7.48 -23.79 -11.91
CA ALA A 737 6.73 -24.86 -11.31
C ALA A 737 6.31 -24.59 -9.85
N SER A 738 6.84 -23.58 -9.15
CA SER A 738 6.45 -23.27 -7.75
C SER A 738 4.95 -23.12 -7.60
N VAL A 739 4.37 -23.78 -6.59
CA VAL A 739 2.95 -23.65 -6.27
C VAL A 739 2.67 -22.24 -5.74
N MET A 740 1.59 -21.62 -6.21
CA MET A 740 1.18 -20.25 -5.89
C MET A 740 -0.20 -20.19 -5.24
N ARG A 741 -1.06 -21.16 -5.55
CA ARG A 741 -2.42 -21.32 -5.02
C ARG A 741 -2.74 -22.78 -4.82
N SER A 742 -3.71 -23.03 -3.95
CA SER A 742 -4.35 -24.33 -3.76
C SER A 742 -5.85 -24.16 -3.57
N LEU A 743 -6.63 -25.07 -4.12
CA LEU A 743 -8.09 -25.15 -4.01
C LEU A 743 -8.48 -26.58 -3.61
N TYR A 744 -9.70 -26.81 -3.12
CA TYR A 744 -10.29 -28.15 -3.06
C TYR A 744 -11.68 -28.18 -3.72
N MET A 745 -12.04 -29.37 -4.23
CA MET A 745 -13.41 -29.74 -4.62
C MET A 745 -13.64 -31.18 -4.17
N ASP A 746 -14.70 -31.39 -3.40
CA ASP A 746 -14.98 -32.57 -2.58
C ASP A 746 -13.73 -33.05 -1.81
N ASP A 747 -13.21 -34.24 -2.11
CA ASP A 747 -12.03 -34.82 -1.47
C ASP A 747 -10.75 -34.67 -2.33
N ASN A 748 -10.75 -33.78 -3.33
CA ASN A 748 -9.62 -33.55 -4.22
C ASN A 748 -8.95 -32.20 -3.93
N LEU A 749 -7.62 -32.22 -3.79
CA LEU A 749 -6.75 -31.04 -3.68
C LEU A 749 -6.19 -30.66 -5.05
N TYR A 750 -6.36 -29.39 -5.43
CA TYR A 750 -5.84 -28.81 -6.66
C TYR A 750 -4.72 -27.84 -6.30
N THR A 751 -3.46 -28.15 -6.63
CA THR A 751 -2.33 -27.21 -6.47
C THR A 751 -1.98 -26.60 -7.81
N ILE A 752 -1.67 -25.29 -7.82
CA ILE A 752 -1.57 -24.49 -9.06
C ILE A 752 -0.24 -23.75 -9.12
N SER A 753 0.47 -23.88 -10.24
CA SER A 753 1.67 -23.10 -10.59
C SER A 753 1.53 -22.47 -11.98
N ASN A 754 2.54 -21.75 -12.47
CA ASN A 754 2.52 -21.21 -13.84
C ASN A 754 2.56 -22.30 -14.93
N LYS A 755 2.94 -23.54 -14.59
CA LYS A 755 3.10 -24.65 -15.53
C LYS A 755 2.00 -25.71 -15.45
N PHE A 756 1.44 -25.95 -14.26
CA PHE A 756 0.57 -27.09 -14.02
C PHE A 756 -0.55 -26.77 -13.01
N ILE A 757 -1.70 -27.41 -13.19
CA ILE A 757 -2.58 -27.78 -12.08
C ILE A 757 -2.33 -29.26 -11.79
N LYS A 758 -2.01 -29.60 -10.54
CA LYS A 758 -1.96 -31.00 -10.08
C LYS A 758 -3.17 -31.29 -9.21
N ILE A 759 -3.67 -32.51 -9.32
CA ILE A 759 -4.87 -32.97 -8.61
C ILE A 759 -4.49 -34.19 -7.77
N ASN A 760 -4.75 -34.12 -6.47
CA ASN A 760 -4.32 -35.11 -5.48
C ASN A 760 -5.48 -35.50 -4.56
N ASP A 761 -5.64 -36.80 -4.29
CA ASP A 761 -6.68 -37.35 -3.41
C ASP A 761 -6.36 -37.05 -1.93
N LEU A 762 -7.20 -36.26 -1.24
CA LEU A 762 -7.05 -35.92 0.18
C LEU A 762 -7.30 -37.13 1.10
N ALA A 763 -8.17 -38.06 0.71
CA ALA A 763 -8.51 -39.25 1.48
C ALA A 763 -7.45 -40.36 1.33
N ASN A 764 -6.78 -40.44 0.18
CA ASN A 764 -5.78 -41.45 -0.15
C ASN A 764 -4.35 -40.89 -0.17
N ASN A 765 -3.95 -40.23 0.92
CA ASN A 765 -2.56 -39.83 1.19
C ASN A 765 -1.90 -39.00 0.05
N LEU A 766 -2.68 -38.12 -0.59
CA LEU A 766 -2.24 -37.23 -1.68
C LEU A 766 -1.73 -37.98 -2.93
N GLU A 767 -2.28 -39.16 -3.24
CA GLU A 767 -2.03 -39.83 -4.52
C GLU A 767 -2.37 -38.88 -5.68
N GLU A 768 -1.46 -38.72 -6.65
CA GLU A 768 -1.66 -37.83 -7.81
C GLU A 768 -2.62 -38.51 -8.79
N LEU A 769 -3.81 -37.94 -8.92
CA LEU A 769 -4.87 -38.42 -9.82
C LEU A 769 -4.60 -37.96 -11.26
N ASN A 770 -4.21 -36.69 -11.43
CA ASN A 770 -4.00 -36.08 -12.74
C ASN A 770 -3.09 -34.83 -12.66
N THR A 771 -2.50 -34.45 -13.80
CA THR A 771 -1.73 -33.21 -14.00
C THR A 771 -2.18 -32.52 -15.29
N VAL A 772 -2.90 -31.40 -15.16
CA VAL A 772 -3.26 -30.51 -16.28
C VAL A 772 -2.08 -29.60 -16.61
N LYS A 773 -1.67 -29.54 -17.88
CA LYS A 773 -0.57 -28.69 -18.35
C LYS A 773 -1.11 -27.35 -18.84
N LEU A 774 -0.70 -26.27 -18.18
CA LEU A 774 -1.11 -24.92 -18.53
C LEU A 774 -0.31 -24.37 -19.71
N PRO A 775 -0.85 -23.39 -20.48
CA PRO A 775 -0.06 -22.62 -21.42
C PRO A 775 1.04 -21.88 -20.65
N TYR A 776 2.30 -22.18 -20.98
CA TYR A 776 3.48 -21.57 -20.37
C TYR A 776 4.58 -21.42 -21.44
N GLN A 777 5.11 -20.21 -21.59
CA GLN A 777 6.24 -19.94 -22.48
C GLN A 777 7.51 -19.61 -21.70
N GLU A 778 8.57 -20.38 -21.94
CA GLU A 778 9.80 -20.35 -21.14
C GLU A 778 10.60 -19.04 -21.25
N ASN A 779 10.28 -18.18 -22.22
CA ASN A 779 10.88 -16.85 -22.43
C ASN A 779 9.83 -15.71 -22.41
N SER A 780 8.64 -15.93 -21.82
CA SER A 780 7.58 -14.90 -21.79
C SER A 780 8.03 -13.67 -20.96
N PRO A 781 7.94 -12.43 -21.49
CA PRO A 781 8.44 -11.22 -20.80
C PRO A 781 7.63 -10.84 -19.55
N TYR A 782 6.51 -11.51 -19.31
CA TYR A 782 5.56 -11.24 -18.23
C TYR A 782 5.92 -11.88 -16.88
N TYR A 783 7.01 -12.68 -16.79
CA TYR A 783 7.32 -13.47 -15.58
C TYR A 783 8.03 -12.75 -14.43
N TRP A 784 8.26 -11.45 -14.52
CA TRP A 784 8.65 -10.63 -13.37
C TRP A 784 7.41 -10.26 -12.55
N ARG A 785 6.94 -11.22 -11.73
CA ARG A 785 6.10 -10.96 -10.55
C ARG A 785 7.01 -10.71 -9.34
#